data_AF-J7S281-F1
#
_entry.id   AF-J7S281-F1
#
_cell.length_a   1.000
_cell.length_b   1.000
_cell.length_c   1.000
_cell.angle_alpha   90.00
_cell.angle_beta   90.00
_cell.angle_gamma   90.00
#
_symmetry.space_group_name_H-M   'P 1'
#
loop_
_entity.id
_entity.type
_entity.pdbx_description
1 polymer ?
#
loop_
_entity_poly.entity_id
_entity_poly.type
_entity_poly.pdbx_seq_one_letter_code
_entity_poly.pdbx_strand_id
1 'polypeptide(L)'
;MSFPVEILTNIVECNEDSVGTLISWAHISNYYKHVISHRIGIVTVVDGPNELQDILGYQILVSTGNHVVVSTDQDSSANAEILKGFCPLFGNLLLVVDSQRRYSEVLSNLLGVVAHSCQQHATVSVLYRTRTNFLSKLYFAEFKRCCAILNLAELYVIGENGISLDDTMCDIENLFARVYLNDVESIYSLDLLNARNPLIAPGLEMIKNINFDSQVVRLDQFLGGIPNLKYIGSVKFPLGSSDCTTYVLPACDVISFTEFNSGVAYPIIDGKQVRKEVAITTSLRTRDPEFTSLCLPQVETMTLSMPGIASYQWTRFQSCQFGNLMNLNCDAAIIPWEDLSFINGTIKHLSIKLYSKEQLEWLESCPFIIKDLEIFSNRKIQMGNEAKRLFNVKASSLTIKLESLEQFKLFQDVIVPLVKANNIRHLNITVGMNSLLDSVTSSVVPRRELGLESEDSTIISRLPPLESLTILSEERDALDYMGLSSQQQQVFLLHQQRRRSSATASENILKNIPNMVDCGTSSQMCGMSFFETQDSGNSQRKLSMSGVSSSMASQNRKRHSSVGSLFSNLSHLSTGEIAIDDNDDEVIVFEPAGSHCGIVTTNINALESCMISLKSFVTLPLLRVLVMPEEEKITGPAVSDVGNRIIDLLHYPYRMKFPTVYIKHIQIMVDFKNKRITNTVGQKEKEQFLRKLGTYLESKGCVLPVLTNLGLDQTSSKVEKSVLINF
;
A
#
# COMPACT_ATOMS: atom_id res chain seq x y z
N MET A 1 38.46 18.63 45.14
CA MET A 1 37.84 17.45 45.76
C MET A 1 38.33 16.24 44.99
N SER A 2 39.10 15.36 45.63
CA SER A 2 39.51 14.06 45.05
C SER A 2 38.37 13.07 45.26
N PHE A 3 37.84 12.50 44.17
CA PHE A 3 36.88 11.39 44.26
C PHE A 3 37.54 10.22 45.01
N PRO A 4 36.87 9.57 45.97
CA PRO A 4 37.44 8.46 46.72
C PRO A 4 37.66 7.26 45.79
N VAL A 5 38.93 7.03 45.46
CA VAL A 5 39.36 5.96 44.54
C VAL A 5 38.93 4.60 45.07
N GLU A 6 38.85 4.39 46.39
CA GLU A 6 38.41 3.11 46.96
C GLU A 6 36.95 2.77 46.63
N ILE A 7 36.06 3.78 46.57
CA ILE A 7 34.64 3.57 46.22
C ILE A 7 34.52 3.27 44.73
N LEU A 8 35.25 4.00 43.89
CA LEU A 8 35.27 3.77 42.44
C LEU A 8 35.86 2.39 42.09
N THR A 9 36.93 1.99 42.77
CA THR A 9 37.53 0.68 42.61
C THR A 9 36.57 -0.43 43.05
N ASN A 10 35.85 -0.27 44.17
CA ASN A 10 34.83 -1.24 44.57
C ASN A 10 33.68 -1.35 43.54
N ILE A 11 33.23 -0.24 42.95
CA ILE A 11 32.17 -0.27 41.91
C ILE A 11 32.66 -1.04 40.68
N VAL A 12 33.85 -0.74 40.18
CA VAL A 12 34.46 -1.43 39.03
C VAL A 12 34.79 -2.90 39.36
N GLU A 13 35.18 -3.19 40.60
CA GLU A 13 35.46 -4.54 41.08
C GLU A 13 34.20 -5.36 41.40
N CYS A 14 33.03 -4.74 41.59
CA CYS A 14 31.76 -5.46 41.70
C CYS A 14 31.21 -5.87 40.31
N ASN A 15 31.63 -5.20 39.24
CA ASN A 15 31.29 -5.52 37.84
C ASN A 15 29.77 -5.63 37.56
N GLU A 16 28.96 -4.87 38.29
CA GLU A 16 27.50 -4.74 38.08
C GLU A 16 27.15 -3.61 37.06
N ASP A 17 28.18 -2.99 36.49
CA ASP A 17 28.07 -1.87 35.57
C ASP A 17 27.65 -2.32 34.15
N SER A 18 26.93 -1.44 33.43
CA SER A 18 26.59 -1.67 32.02
C SER A 18 27.82 -1.71 31.12
N VAL A 19 27.71 -2.34 29.94
CA VAL A 19 28.79 -2.38 28.93
C VAL A 19 29.27 -0.97 28.59
N GLY A 20 28.35 -0.01 28.41
CA GLY A 20 28.72 1.38 28.16
C GLY A 20 29.49 2.04 29.31
N THR A 21 29.18 1.66 30.56
CA THR A 21 29.89 2.17 31.75
C THR A 21 31.28 1.56 31.87
N LEU A 22 31.43 0.25 31.60
CA LEU A 22 32.72 -0.43 31.55
C LEU A 22 33.66 0.17 30.49
N ILE A 23 33.13 0.45 29.30
CA ILE A 23 33.87 1.14 28.23
C ILE A 23 34.30 2.54 28.71
N SER A 24 33.40 3.28 29.34
CA SER A 24 33.70 4.61 29.89
C SER A 24 34.81 4.56 30.95
N TRP A 25 34.77 3.59 31.87
CA TRP A 25 35.83 3.39 32.87
C TRP A 25 37.18 3.07 32.24
N ALA A 26 37.19 2.23 31.20
CA ALA A 26 38.41 1.91 30.47
C ALA A 26 39.01 3.12 29.73
N HIS A 27 38.18 4.07 29.29
CA HIS A 27 38.64 5.35 28.73
C HIS A 27 39.23 6.29 29.79
N ILE A 28 38.72 6.25 31.02
CA ILE A 28 39.15 7.15 32.10
C ILE A 28 40.53 6.76 32.63
N SER A 29 40.83 5.47 32.76
CA SER A 29 42.10 5.01 33.38
C SER A 29 42.58 3.65 32.88
N ASN A 30 43.89 3.55 32.64
CA ASN A 30 44.56 2.30 32.32
C ASN A 30 44.46 1.25 33.45
N TYR A 31 44.37 1.69 34.70
CA TYR A 31 44.16 0.78 35.84
C TYR A 31 42.81 0.06 35.72
N TYR A 32 41.72 0.82 35.50
CA TYR A 32 40.39 0.24 35.33
C TYR A 32 40.29 -0.61 34.07
N LYS A 33 40.87 -0.16 32.95
CA LYS A 33 41.00 -0.98 31.73
C LYS A 33 41.62 -2.35 32.03
N HIS A 34 42.73 -2.39 32.78
CA HIS A 34 43.39 -3.64 33.14
C HIS A 34 42.52 -4.52 34.03
N VAL A 35 41.87 -3.96 35.06
CA VAL A 35 40.96 -4.72 35.95
C VAL A 35 39.80 -5.33 35.16
N ILE A 36 39.18 -4.55 34.27
CA ILE A 36 38.05 -4.98 33.44
C ILE A 36 38.48 -6.07 32.45
N SER A 37 39.61 -5.88 31.75
CA SER A 37 40.08 -6.83 30.73
C SER A 37 40.44 -8.21 31.30
N HIS A 38 40.80 -8.30 32.58
CA HIS A 38 41.06 -9.59 33.25
C HIS A 38 39.77 -10.34 33.66
N ARG A 39 38.62 -9.66 33.68
CA ARG A 39 37.35 -10.20 34.20
C ARG A 39 36.31 -10.48 33.13
N ILE A 40 36.48 -9.91 31.94
CA ILE A 40 35.55 -10.03 30.81
C ILE A 40 36.23 -10.79 29.68
N GLY A 41 35.61 -11.90 29.28
CA GLY A 41 35.93 -12.59 28.03
C GLY A 41 35.13 -12.00 26.88
N ILE A 42 35.79 -11.66 25.78
CA ILE A 42 35.16 -11.08 24.60
C ILE A 42 35.16 -12.13 23.49
N VAL A 43 33.98 -12.46 22.98
CA VAL A 43 33.82 -13.35 21.83
C VAL A 43 33.29 -12.53 20.67
N THR A 44 34.07 -12.41 19.62
CA THR A 44 33.63 -11.78 18.37
C THR A 44 33.22 -12.84 17.36
N VAL A 45 32.01 -12.71 16.82
CA VAL A 45 31.49 -13.55 15.74
C VAL A 45 31.28 -12.69 14.49
N VAL A 46 32.02 -13.01 13.42
CA VAL A 46 31.86 -12.36 12.11
C VAL A 46 31.01 -13.26 11.23
N ASP A 47 29.82 -12.80 10.85
CA ASP A 47 28.86 -13.51 10.00
C ASP A 47 28.74 -12.83 8.63
N GLY A 48 29.66 -13.20 7.73
CA GLY A 48 29.75 -12.68 6.38
C GLY A 48 31.17 -12.24 5.98
N PRO A 49 31.33 -11.73 4.74
CA PRO A 49 32.64 -11.52 4.13
C PRO A 49 33.35 -10.21 4.53
N ASN A 50 32.63 -9.17 4.99
CA ASN A 50 33.29 -7.90 5.31
C ASN A 50 33.99 -7.93 6.68
N GLU A 51 35.00 -7.08 6.81
CA GLU A 51 35.73 -6.85 8.06
C GLU A 51 34.83 -6.28 9.17
N LEU A 52 35.17 -6.69 10.39
CA LEU A 52 34.56 -6.25 11.63
C LEU A 52 34.80 -4.75 11.84
N GLN A 53 33.72 -4.00 12.03
CA GLN A 53 33.83 -2.62 12.49
C GLN A 53 33.80 -2.55 14.02
N ASP A 54 34.44 -1.53 14.59
CA ASP A 54 34.34 -1.27 16.03
C ASP A 54 32.90 -0.84 16.38
N ILE A 55 32.29 -1.55 17.31
CA ILE A 55 30.89 -1.37 17.71
C ILE A 55 30.89 -0.78 19.12
N LEU A 56 30.37 0.45 19.28
CA LEU A 56 30.32 1.14 20.58
C LEU A 56 31.68 1.28 21.30
N GLY A 57 32.81 1.15 20.59
CA GLY A 57 34.15 1.33 21.16
C GLY A 57 34.65 0.16 22.00
N TYR A 58 34.04 -1.04 21.89
CA TYR A 58 34.38 -2.18 22.75
C TYR A 58 35.84 -2.64 22.60
N GLN A 59 36.50 -2.31 21.47
CA GLN A 59 37.90 -2.64 21.23
C GLN A 59 38.85 -2.13 22.32
N ILE A 60 38.48 -1.07 23.07
CA ILE A 60 39.29 -0.59 24.19
C ILE A 60 39.47 -1.65 25.29
N LEU A 61 38.52 -2.58 25.44
CA LEU A 61 38.50 -3.65 26.44
C LEU A 61 39.32 -4.88 26.01
N VAL A 62 39.75 -4.94 24.76
CA VAL A 62 40.51 -6.06 24.21
C VAL A 62 41.95 -6.02 24.73
N SER A 63 42.43 -7.17 25.19
CA SER A 63 43.79 -7.42 25.66
C SER A 63 44.24 -8.83 25.23
N THR A 64 45.53 -9.12 25.38
CA THR A 64 46.08 -10.43 25.02
C THR A 64 45.52 -11.49 25.98
N GLY A 65 44.64 -12.35 25.49
CA GLY A 65 44.12 -13.51 26.24
C GLY A 65 42.66 -13.39 26.72
N ASN A 66 42.02 -12.22 26.61
CA ASN A 66 40.60 -12.07 26.94
C ASN A 66 39.69 -11.91 25.71
N HIS A 67 40.20 -12.19 24.52
CA HIS A 67 39.46 -12.01 23.27
C HIS A 67 39.67 -13.19 22.33
N VAL A 68 38.58 -13.60 21.67
CA VAL A 68 38.61 -14.60 20.60
C VAL A 68 37.70 -14.16 19.46
N VAL A 69 38.13 -14.45 18.23
CA VAL A 69 37.37 -14.15 17.00
C VAL A 69 37.06 -15.46 16.30
N VAL A 70 35.79 -15.67 15.97
CA VAL A 70 35.31 -16.79 15.15
C VAL A 70 34.55 -16.24 13.95
N SER A 71 34.65 -16.92 12.81
CA SER A 71 33.91 -16.56 11.60
C SER A 71 33.01 -17.70 11.19
N THR A 72 31.76 -17.38 10.81
CA THR A 72 30.81 -18.38 10.31
C THR A 72 31.23 -19.00 8.97
N ASP A 73 32.19 -18.38 8.28
CA ASP A 73 32.69 -18.81 6.97
C ASP A 73 33.90 -19.76 7.12
N GLN A 74 34.34 -20.00 8.35
CA GLN A 74 35.37 -20.97 8.71
C GLN A 74 34.75 -22.27 9.24
N ASP A 75 35.59 -23.30 9.45
CA ASP A 75 35.15 -24.60 9.95
C ASP A 75 34.41 -24.45 11.30
N SER A 76 33.12 -24.78 11.28
CA SER A 76 32.23 -24.64 12.44
C SER A 76 32.63 -25.53 13.60
N SER A 77 33.27 -26.68 13.33
CA SER A 77 33.74 -27.61 14.36
C SER A 77 34.93 -27.04 15.14
N ALA A 78 35.92 -26.48 14.44
CA ALA A 78 37.07 -25.82 15.03
C ALA A 78 36.64 -24.59 15.86
N ASN A 79 35.73 -23.76 15.33
CA ASN A 79 35.17 -22.64 16.07
C ASN A 79 34.46 -23.09 17.36
N ALA A 80 33.71 -24.19 17.32
CA ALA A 80 33.04 -24.72 18.49
C ALA A 80 34.02 -25.20 19.57
N GLU A 81 35.13 -25.83 19.19
CA GLU A 81 36.18 -26.24 20.14
C GLU A 81 36.86 -25.04 20.80
N ILE A 82 37.17 -24.00 20.02
CA ILE A 82 37.73 -22.75 20.52
C ILE A 82 36.79 -22.13 21.56
N LEU A 83 35.49 -22.03 21.27
CA LEU A 83 34.50 -21.46 22.17
C LEU A 83 34.33 -22.30 23.45
N LYS A 84 34.34 -23.63 23.34
CA LYS A 84 34.29 -24.55 24.50
C LYS A 84 35.50 -24.41 25.42
N GLY A 85 36.67 -24.10 24.86
CA GLY A 85 37.87 -23.83 25.66
C GLY A 85 37.89 -22.43 26.29
N PHE A 86 37.36 -21.43 25.59
CA PHE A 86 37.44 -20.03 25.99
C PHE A 86 36.35 -19.59 26.97
N CYS A 87 35.08 -19.91 26.70
CA CYS A 87 33.94 -19.41 27.49
C CYS A 87 34.00 -19.80 28.98
N PRO A 88 34.45 -21.01 29.37
CA PRO A 88 34.57 -21.38 30.78
C PRO A 88 35.64 -20.61 31.55
N LEU A 89 36.48 -19.78 30.93
CA LEU A 89 37.55 -19.05 31.62
C LEU A 89 37.05 -17.76 32.29
N PHE A 90 35.86 -17.27 31.91
CA PHE A 90 35.36 -15.97 32.33
C PHE A 90 33.96 -16.06 32.95
N GLY A 91 33.77 -15.37 34.08
CA GLY A 91 32.46 -15.20 34.70
C GLY A 91 31.60 -14.10 34.05
N ASN A 92 32.20 -13.25 33.22
CA ASN A 92 31.50 -12.22 32.45
C ASN A 92 31.91 -12.34 30.98
N LEU A 93 30.92 -12.35 30.09
CA LEU A 93 31.14 -12.51 28.65
C LEU A 93 30.46 -11.37 27.88
N LEU A 94 31.23 -10.77 26.98
CA LEU A 94 30.75 -9.82 25.99
C LEU A 94 30.78 -10.50 24.62
N LEU A 95 29.61 -10.74 24.04
CA LEU A 95 29.48 -11.29 22.69
C LEU A 95 29.31 -10.14 21.71
N VAL A 96 30.17 -10.05 20.71
CA VAL A 96 30.10 -9.06 19.65
C VAL A 96 29.82 -9.76 18.34
N VAL A 97 28.65 -9.55 17.77
CA VAL A 97 28.20 -10.17 16.52
C VAL A 97 28.07 -9.08 15.46
N ASP A 98 28.79 -9.22 14.35
CA ASP A 98 28.58 -8.40 13.14
C ASP A 98 28.05 -9.32 12.03
N SER A 99 26.76 -9.17 11.71
CA SER A 99 26.09 -9.98 10.70
C SER A 99 25.68 -9.14 9.48
N GLN A 100 26.01 -9.70 8.32
CA GLN A 100 25.65 -9.15 7.00
C GLN A 100 24.62 -10.02 6.29
N ARG A 101 24.21 -11.13 6.91
CA ARG A 101 23.28 -12.10 6.35
C ARG A 101 21.89 -11.90 6.93
N ARG A 102 20.88 -12.20 6.11
CA ARG A 102 19.49 -12.26 6.59
C ARG A 102 19.22 -13.47 7.47
N TYR A 103 19.97 -14.55 7.40
CA TYR A 103 19.87 -15.66 8.37
C TYR A 103 21.14 -16.51 8.29
N SER A 104 21.60 -17.02 9.42
CA SER A 104 22.81 -17.84 9.51
C SER A 104 22.61 -18.95 10.55
N GLU A 105 22.38 -20.17 10.09
CA GLU A 105 22.24 -21.34 10.97
C GLU A 105 23.55 -21.59 11.75
N VAL A 106 24.70 -21.37 11.10
CA VAL A 106 26.02 -21.50 11.74
C VAL A 106 26.17 -20.51 12.89
N LEU A 107 25.74 -19.25 12.71
CA LEU A 107 25.71 -18.26 13.79
C LEU A 107 24.84 -18.73 14.96
N SER A 108 23.64 -19.24 14.68
CA SER A 108 22.74 -19.79 15.71
C SER A 108 23.41 -20.92 16.50
N ASN A 109 24.10 -21.83 15.81
CA ASN A 109 24.81 -22.94 16.44
C ASN A 109 25.99 -22.47 17.30
N LEU A 110 26.79 -21.51 16.82
CA LEU A 110 27.90 -20.95 17.60
C LEU A 110 27.41 -20.24 18.87
N LEU A 111 26.34 -19.45 18.77
CA LEU A 111 25.69 -18.81 19.91
C LEU A 111 25.15 -19.85 20.90
N GLY A 112 24.61 -20.97 20.40
CA GLY A 112 24.22 -22.12 21.23
C GLY A 112 25.39 -22.75 21.98
N VAL A 113 26.53 -22.93 21.32
CA VAL A 113 27.77 -23.43 21.95
C VAL A 113 28.24 -22.49 23.06
N VAL A 114 28.21 -21.17 22.83
CA VAL A 114 28.54 -20.18 23.86
C VAL A 114 27.63 -20.37 25.07
N ALA A 115 26.31 -20.37 24.88
CA ALA A 115 25.34 -20.52 25.98
C ALA A 115 25.59 -21.77 26.83
N HIS A 116 25.98 -22.89 26.21
CA HIS A 116 26.24 -24.17 26.90
C HIS A 116 27.63 -24.26 27.55
N SER A 117 28.59 -23.48 27.07
CA SER A 117 29.99 -23.52 27.53
C SER A 117 30.31 -22.48 28.60
N CYS A 118 29.38 -21.59 28.91
CA CYS A 118 29.53 -20.60 29.97
C CYS A 118 29.61 -21.26 31.36
N GLN A 119 30.36 -20.64 32.28
CA GLN A 119 30.29 -21.01 33.70
C GLN A 119 28.89 -20.77 34.27
N GLN A 120 28.54 -21.49 35.34
CA GLN A 120 27.30 -21.24 36.05
C GLN A 120 27.29 -19.82 36.64
N HIS A 121 26.15 -19.14 36.51
CA HIS A 121 25.93 -17.73 36.85
C HIS A 121 26.78 -16.74 36.07
N ALA A 122 27.34 -17.14 34.92
CA ALA A 122 28.04 -16.21 34.05
C ALA A 122 27.10 -15.09 33.58
N THR A 123 27.61 -13.85 33.60
CA THR A 123 26.89 -12.68 33.09
C THR A 123 27.21 -12.50 31.61
N VAL A 124 26.18 -12.49 30.76
CA VAL A 124 26.33 -12.39 29.30
C VAL A 124 25.70 -11.09 28.82
N SER A 125 26.48 -10.31 28.06
CA SER A 125 26.02 -9.15 27.32
C SER A 125 26.31 -9.31 25.82
N VAL A 126 25.43 -8.79 24.97
CA VAL A 126 25.51 -8.98 23.52
C VAL A 126 25.45 -7.64 22.79
N LEU A 127 26.43 -7.38 21.92
CA LEU A 127 26.41 -6.33 20.91
C LEU A 127 26.13 -6.99 19.56
N TYR A 128 24.94 -6.81 19.02
CA TYR A 128 24.51 -7.39 17.75
C TYR A 128 24.35 -6.29 16.71
N ARG A 129 25.27 -6.22 15.74
CA ARG A 129 25.16 -5.35 14.58
C ARG A 129 24.59 -6.12 13.41
N THR A 130 23.57 -5.55 12.78
CA THR A 130 22.93 -6.09 11.58
C THR A 130 22.96 -5.08 10.46
N ARG A 131 23.58 -5.44 9.33
CA ARG A 131 23.59 -4.57 8.13
C ARG A 131 22.36 -4.73 7.25
N THR A 132 21.45 -5.63 7.64
CA THR A 132 20.24 -5.94 6.87
C THR A 132 18.95 -5.68 7.66
N ASN A 133 19.05 -5.12 8.87
CA ASN A 133 17.94 -4.99 9.82
C ASN A 133 17.16 -6.30 9.98
N PHE A 134 17.93 -7.39 10.13
CA PHE A 134 17.42 -8.71 10.45
C PHE A 134 17.96 -9.15 11.81
N LEU A 135 17.05 -9.68 12.64
CA LEU A 135 17.39 -10.42 13.85
C LEU A 135 16.32 -11.50 14.07
N SER A 136 16.74 -12.75 14.29
CA SER A 136 15.80 -13.84 14.58
C SER A 136 15.86 -14.23 16.06
N LYS A 137 14.70 -14.54 16.64
CA LYS A 137 14.59 -15.16 17.98
C LYS A 137 15.36 -16.47 18.10
N LEU A 138 15.56 -17.19 17.00
CA LEU A 138 16.29 -18.47 16.99
C LEU A 138 17.74 -18.33 17.48
N TYR A 139 18.38 -17.17 17.23
CA TYR A 139 19.75 -16.91 17.71
C TYR A 139 19.88 -16.92 19.23
N PHE A 140 18.79 -16.66 19.96
CA PHE A 140 18.79 -16.63 21.42
C PHE A 140 18.04 -17.82 22.05
N ALA A 141 17.60 -18.79 21.25
CA ALA A 141 16.81 -19.94 21.74
C ALA A 141 17.55 -20.75 22.81
N GLU A 142 18.85 -21.01 22.63
CA GLU A 142 19.64 -21.74 23.63
C GLU A 142 19.93 -20.88 24.88
N PHE A 143 20.15 -19.57 24.74
CA PHE A 143 20.26 -18.67 25.89
C PHE A 143 18.99 -18.67 26.73
N LYS A 144 17.82 -18.69 26.09
CA LYS A 144 16.52 -18.82 26.77
C LYS A 144 16.41 -20.13 27.54
N ARG A 145 16.91 -21.25 27.02
CA ARG A 145 16.94 -22.54 27.74
C ARG A 145 17.90 -22.53 28.93
N CYS A 146 19.02 -21.81 28.80
CA CYS A 146 20.03 -21.68 29.85
C CYS A 146 19.77 -20.52 30.83
N CYS A 147 18.62 -19.83 30.76
CA CYS A 147 18.35 -18.64 31.58
C CYS A 147 18.31 -18.91 33.10
N ALA A 148 18.10 -20.16 33.52
CA ALA A 148 18.15 -20.55 34.93
C ALA A 148 19.58 -20.56 35.50
N ILE A 149 20.59 -20.65 34.64
CA ILE A 149 22.00 -20.75 35.02
C ILE A 149 22.84 -19.58 34.48
N LEU A 150 22.33 -18.76 33.56
CA LEU A 150 23.02 -17.58 33.03
C LEU A 150 22.32 -16.30 33.46
N ASN A 151 23.10 -15.25 33.70
CA ASN A 151 22.59 -13.91 33.92
C ASN A 151 22.67 -13.11 32.61
N LEU A 152 21.54 -12.96 31.92
CA LEU A 152 21.47 -12.24 30.64
C LEU A 152 21.26 -10.75 30.93
N ALA A 153 22.36 -9.98 30.89
CA ALA A 153 22.37 -8.59 31.37
C ALA A 153 21.88 -7.60 30.31
N GLU A 154 22.61 -7.45 29.20
CA GLU A 154 22.33 -6.42 28.21
C GLU A 154 22.35 -6.95 26.78
N LEU A 155 21.41 -6.50 25.95
CA LEU A 155 21.42 -6.71 24.50
C LEU A 155 21.37 -5.35 23.80
N TYR A 156 22.35 -5.07 22.95
CA TYR A 156 22.39 -3.91 22.07
C TYR A 156 22.20 -4.40 20.64
N VAL A 157 21.13 -3.98 19.98
CA VAL A 157 20.91 -4.22 18.55
C VAL A 157 21.19 -2.93 17.81
N ILE A 158 22.10 -2.99 16.84
CA ILE A 158 22.55 -1.85 16.06
C ILE A 158 22.21 -2.12 14.60
N GLY A 159 21.24 -1.36 14.08
CA GLY A 159 20.76 -1.46 12.71
C GLY A 159 21.57 -0.61 11.74
N GLU A 160 21.10 -0.60 10.49
CA GLU A 160 21.58 0.27 9.43
C GLU A 160 20.43 1.19 8.98
N ASN A 161 20.71 2.49 8.95
CA ASN A 161 19.74 3.50 8.55
C ASN A 161 19.50 3.46 7.02
N GLY A 162 18.28 3.78 6.58
CA GLY A 162 17.94 3.88 5.15
C GLY A 162 17.46 2.58 4.49
N ILE A 163 17.28 1.50 5.26
CA ILE A 163 16.56 0.30 4.82
C ILE A 163 15.05 0.54 4.94
N SER A 164 14.25 0.03 4.00
CA SER A 164 12.79 0.15 4.05
C SER A 164 12.22 -0.47 5.33
N LEU A 165 11.26 0.23 5.97
CA LEU A 165 10.55 -0.26 7.16
C LEU A 165 9.82 -1.60 6.91
N ASP A 166 9.41 -1.85 5.66
CA ASP A 166 8.71 -3.08 5.28
C ASP A 166 9.66 -4.28 5.20
N ASP A 167 10.91 -4.06 4.78
CA ASP A 167 11.93 -5.09 4.62
C ASP A 167 12.59 -5.50 5.94
N THR A 168 12.36 -4.72 7.01
CA THR A 168 12.93 -4.98 8.33
C THR A 168 12.23 -6.18 8.99
N MET A 169 13.07 -7.15 9.42
CA MET A 169 12.68 -8.42 10.02
C MET A 169 13.47 -8.64 11.32
N CYS A 170 13.36 -7.68 12.24
CA CYS A 170 13.92 -7.79 13.58
C CYS A 170 12.87 -8.33 14.55
N ASP A 171 13.13 -9.53 15.07
CA ASP A 171 12.35 -10.17 16.12
C ASP A 171 13.06 -9.99 17.47
N ILE A 172 12.43 -9.24 18.37
CA ILE A 172 12.95 -8.99 19.71
C ILE A 172 12.19 -9.83 20.73
N GLU A 173 12.91 -10.57 21.55
CA GLU A 173 12.38 -11.22 22.74
C GLU A 173 13.03 -10.56 23.96
N ASN A 174 12.22 -10.09 24.91
CA ASN A 174 12.73 -9.36 26.07
C ASN A 174 13.28 -10.30 27.16
N LEU A 175 14.30 -11.05 26.76
CA LEU A 175 15.00 -12.06 27.55
C LEU A 175 16.08 -11.42 28.45
N PHE A 176 16.81 -10.44 27.93
CA PHE A 176 17.87 -9.73 28.64
C PHE A 176 17.28 -8.75 29.65
N ALA A 177 18.01 -8.48 30.74
CA ALA A 177 17.57 -7.52 31.75
C ALA A 177 17.39 -6.11 31.18
N ARG A 178 18.16 -5.73 30.15
CA ARG A 178 17.99 -4.49 29.38
C ARG A 178 18.21 -4.72 27.89
N VAL A 179 17.37 -4.13 27.05
CA VAL A 179 17.52 -4.18 25.59
C VAL A 179 17.60 -2.76 25.03
N TYR A 180 18.60 -2.50 24.20
CA TYR A 180 18.81 -1.22 23.52
C TYR A 180 18.69 -1.44 22.01
N LEU A 181 17.87 -0.65 21.33
CA LEU A 181 17.78 -0.62 19.87
C LEU A 181 18.32 0.72 19.36
N ASN A 182 19.46 0.67 18.69
CA ASN A 182 20.13 1.82 18.09
C ASN A 182 20.01 1.73 16.57
N ASP A 183 19.63 2.83 15.91
CA ASP A 183 19.49 2.89 14.44
C ASP A 183 18.55 1.80 13.87
N VAL A 184 17.52 1.42 14.65
CA VAL A 184 16.44 0.51 14.24
C VAL A 184 15.11 1.24 14.33
N GLU A 185 14.55 1.58 13.16
CA GLU A 185 13.29 2.33 13.06
C GLU A 185 12.03 1.44 13.12
N SER A 186 12.16 0.14 12.84
CA SER A 186 11.07 -0.83 12.78
C SER A 186 11.47 -2.17 13.37
N ILE A 187 10.54 -2.85 14.06
CA ILE A 187 10.68 -4.26 14.43
C ILE A 187 9.47 -5.07 13.97
N TYR A 188 9.71 -6.32 13.60
CA TYR A 188 8.66 -7.21 13.12
C TYR A 188 7.85 -7.83 14.27
N SER A 189 8.52 -8.28 15.32
CA SER A 189 7.84 -8.81 16.49
C SER A 189 8.55 -8.45 17.79
N LEU A 190 7.75 -8.22 18.83
CA LEU A 190 8.20 -7.98 20.20
C LEU A 190 7.48 -8.94 21.15
N ASP A 191 8.24 -9.85 21.76
CA ASP A 191 7.72 -10.79 22.75
C ASP A 191 8.08 -10.33 24.17
N LEU A 192 7.06 -10.03 24.98
CA LEU A 192 7.21 -9.54 26.34
C LEU A 192 7.17 -10.70 27.34
N LEU A 193 8.34 -11.25 27.64
CA LEU A 193 8.48 -12.30 28.66
C LEU A 193 8.44 -11.72 30.09
N ASN A 194 9.10 -10.57 30.31
CA ASN A 194 9.19 -9.93 31.62
C ASN A 194 9.00 -8.41 31.49
N ALA A 195 7.90 -7.89 32.04
CA ALA A 195 7.56 -6.47 31.98
C ALA A 195 8.55 -5.56 32.74
N ARG A 196 9.41 -6.11 33.61
CA ARG A 196 10.40 -5.34 34.37
C ARG A 196 11.65 -5.01 33.56
N ASN A 197 11.94 -5.76 32.50
CA ASN A 197 13.14 -5.57 31.70
C ASN A 197 12.89 -4.43 30.71
N PRO A 198 13.53 -3.26 30.82
CA PRO A 198 13.23 -2.15 29.92
C PRO A 198 13.73 -2.41 28.49
N LEU A 199 12.93 -1.92 27.53
CA LEU A 199 13.33 -1.73 26.13
C LEU A 199 13.56 -0.24 25.88
N ILE A 200 14.79 0.12 25.51
CA ILE A 200 15.22 1.50 25.26
C ILE A 200 15.46 1.63 23.75
N ALA A 201 14.56 2.32 23.06
CA ALA A 201 14.57 2.39 21.60
C ALA A 201 14.14 3.79 21.12
N PRO A 202 15.00 4.82 21.30
CA PRO A 202 14.62 6.21 21.01
C PRO A 202 14.31 6.47 19.53
N GLY A 203 14.89 5.71 18.61
CA GLY A 203 14.65 5.83 17.16
C GLY A 203 13.52 4.95 16.62
N LEU A 204 12.91 4.10 17.43
CA LEU A 204 11.91 3.14 16.95
C LEU A 204 10.56 3.83 16.70
N GLU A 205 10.07 3.72 15.46
CA GLU A 205 8.80 4.32 15.03
C GLU A 205 7.68 3.28 14.87
N MET A 206 8.03 2.02 14.59
CA MET A 206 7.10 0.98 14.19
C MET A 206 7.34 -0.35 14.92
N ILE A 207 6.27 -0.92 15.47
CA ILE A 207 6.23 -2.30 15.96
C ILE A 207 5.13 -3.05 15.23
N LYS A 208 5.47 -4.02 14.37
CA LYS A 208 4.45 -4.74 13.57
C LYS A 208 3.60 -5.68 14.43
N ASN A 209 4.20 -6.43 15.36
CA ASN A 209 3.48 -7.36 16.24
C ASN A 209 3.98 -7.28 17.69
N ILE A 210 3.05 -7.26 18.65
CA ILE A 210 3.37 -7.36 20.08
C ILE A 210 2.69 -8.60 20.66
N ASN A 211 3.48 -9.49 21.27
CA ASN A 211 3.00 -10.69 21.93
C ASN A 211 3.33 -10.63 23.42
N PHE A 212 2.34 -10.93 24.25
CA PHE A 212 2.49 -10.99 25.70
C PHE A 212 1.41 -11.89 26.30
N ASP A 213 1.79 -12.73 27.24
CA ASP A 213 0.92 -13.78 27.78
C ASP A 213 0.24 -13.39 29.10
N SER A 214 0.60 -12.24 29.69
CA SER A 214 0.17 -11.85 31.03
C SER A 214 -0.55 -10.50 31.06
N GLN A 215 -1.68 -10.46 31.76
CA GLN A 215 -2.45 -9.23 32.02
C GLN A 215 -1.75 -8.25 32.98
N VAL A 216 -0.71 -8.70 33.69
CA VAL A 216 0.09 -7.85 34.60
C VAL A 216 0.97 -6.88 33.80
N VAL A 217 1.19 -7.16 32.51
CA VAL A 217 2.04 -6.33 31.66
C VAL A 217 1.36 -4.99 31.37
N ARG A 218 1.91 -3.93 31.96
CA ARG A 218 1.55 -2.53 31.68
C ARG A 218 2.29 -2.06 30.43
N LEU A 219 1.69 -2.27 29.26
CA LEU A 219 2.31 -1.95 27.98
C LEU A 219 2.64 -0.46 27.83
N ASP A 220 1.80 0.41 28.38
CA ASP A 220 2.01 1.86 28.47
C ASP A 220 3.32 2.21 29.17
N GLN A 221 3.63 1.54 30.28
CA GLN A 221 4.86 1.76 31.04
C GLN A 221 6.05 1.11 30.35
N PHE A 222 5.86 -0.10 29.84
CA PHE A 222 6.90 -0.88 29.17
C PHE A 222 7.48 -0.14 27.96
N LEU A 223 6.60 0.41 27.11
CA LEU A 223 6.99 1.15 25.91
C LEU A 223 7.35 2.61 26.20
N GLY A 224 7.40 3.03 27.48
CA GLY A 224 7.79 4.39 27.86
C GLY A 224 9.21 4.78 27.43
N GLY A 225 10.07 3.80 27.15
CA GLY A 225 11.41 4.00 26.57
C GLY A 225 11.44 4.25 25.06
N ILE A 226 10.27 4.43 24.42
CA ILE A 226 10.09 4.53 22.97
C ILE A 226 9.30 5.81 22.62
N PRO A 227 9.89 7.01 22.75
CA PRO A 227 9.18 8.29 22.63
C PRO A 227 8.64 8.57 21.22
N ASN A 228 9.23 7.98 20.18
CA ASN A 228 8.90 8.25 18.78
C ASN A 228 7.97 7.18 18.16
N LEU A 229 7.36 6.33 18.98
CA LEU A 229 6.46 5.28 18.49
C LEU A 229 5.24 5.89 17.78
N LYS A 230 5.10 5.59 16.49
CA LYS A 230 3.97 6.05 15.66
C LYS A 230 2.98 4.93 15.40
N TYR A 231 3.45 3.71 15.16
CA TYR A 231 2.63 2.61 14.66
C TYR A 231 2.79 1.32 15.45
N ILE A 232 1.67 0.73 15.87
CA ILE A 232 1.60 -0.62 16.43
C ILE A 232 0.64 -1.47 15.58
N GLY A 233 1.19 -2.45 14.87
CA GLY A 233 0.48 -3.15 13.79
C GLY A 233 -0.41 -4.32 14.19
N SER A 234 -0.18 -4.94 15.34
CA SER A 234 -0.98 -6.05 15.82
C SER A 234 -0.76 -6.22 17.32
N VAL A 235 -1.84 -6.01 18.07
CA VAL A 235 -1.90 -6.27 19.51
C VAL A 235 -3.05 -7.24 19.75
N LYS A 236 -2.73 -8.34 20.41
CA LYS A 236 -3.72 -9.28 20.95
C LYS A 236 -3.85 -9.02 22.45
N PHE A 237 -5.07 -8.78 22.91
CA PHE A 237 -5.29 -8.58 24.34
C PHE A 237 -5.31 -9.94 25.06
N PRO A 238 -4.58 -10.10 26.18
CA PRO A 238 -4.61 -11.31 26.98
C PRO A 238 -6.02 -11.49 27.55
N LEU A 239 -6.62 -12.64 27.24
CA LEU A 239 -7.88 -13.08 27.82
C LEU A 239 -7.61 -13.47 29.27
N GLY A 240 -8.38 -12.97 30.23
CA GLY A 240 -8.13 -13.34 31.62
C GLY A 240 -9.19 -12.87 32.60
N SER A 241 -9.08 -13.42 33.80
CA SER A 241 -10.03 -13.38 34.90
C SER A 241 -10.27 -11.98 35.45
N SER A 242 -11.43 -11.82 36.07
CA SER A 242 -12.13 -10.65 36.64
C SER A 242 -11.33 -9.55 37.39
N ASP A 243 -10.02 -9.67 37.56
CA ASP A 243 -9.26 -8.90 38.55
C ASP A 243 -8.57 -7.65 37.95
N CYS A 244 -8.44 -7.54 36.62
CA CYS A 244 -7.91 -6.33 35.97
C CYS A 244 -9.03 -5.54 35.28
N THR A 245 -9.43 -4.41 35.88
CA THR A 245 -10.57 -3.62 35.41
C THR A 245 -10.25 -2.74 34.20
N THR A 246 -8.98 -2.33 34.00
CA THR A 246 -8.61 -1.38 32.94
C THR A 246 -7.19 -1.60 32.40
N TYR A 247 -7.07 -1.70 31.08
CA TYR A 247 -5.84 -1.84 30.33
C TYR A 247 -5.52 -0.54 29.58
N VAL A 248 -4.38 0.07 29.90
CA VAL A 248 -3.97 1.36 29.31
C VAL A 248 -3.07 1.11 28.09
N LEU A 249 -3.42 1.73 26.95
CA LEU A 249 -2.64 1.65 25.72
C LEU A 249 -1.46 2.65 25.72
N PRO A 250 -0.34 2.30 25.07
CA PRO A 250 0.80 3.20 24.90
C PRO A 250 0.47 4.38 23.97
N ALA A 251 1.23 5.47 24.11
CA ALA A 251 1.18 6.59 23.17
C ALA A 251 1.64 6.16 21.77
N CYS A 252 0.78 6.37 20.76
CA CYS A 252 1.07 6.12 19.36
C CYS A 252 0.07 6.87 18.46
N ASP A 253 0.33 6.93 17.16
CA ASP A 253 -0.61 7.52 16.20
C ASP A 253 -1.62 6.49 15.72
N VAL A 254 -1.16 5.28 15.44
CA VAL A 254 -1.96 4.19 14.86
C VAL A 254 -1.78 2.91 15.67
N ILE A 255 -2.89 2.26 15.98
CA ILE A 255 -2.90 0.94 16.64
C ILE A 255 -3.89 -0.01 15.99
N SER A 256 -3.52 -1.27 15.88
CA SER A 256 -4.36 -2.32 15.32
C SER A 256 -4.60 -3.43 16.34
N PHE A 257 -5.87 -3.72 16.61
CA PHE A 257 -6.30 -4.84 17.45
C PHE A 257 -6.64 -6.04 16.57
N THR A 258 -6.09 -7.20 16.90
CA THR A 258 -6.32 -8.43 16.13
C THR A 258 -6.97 -9.51 16.99
N GLU A 259 -7.72 -10.40 16.33
CA GLU A 259 -8.35 -11.57 16.94
C GLU A 259 -9.36 -11.26 18.05
N PHE A 260 -10.15 -10.20 17.87
CA PHE A 260 -11.29 -9.96 18.75
C PHE A 260 -12.33 -11.06 18.57
N ASN A 261 -12.73 -11.72 19.65
CA ASN A 261 -13.66 -12.85 19.69
C ASN A 261 -14.97 -12.44 20.35
N SER A 262 -16.10 -12.80 19.73
CA SER A 262 -17.40 -12.61 20.37
C SER A 262 -17.59 -13.51 21.59
N GLY A 263 -18.32 -13.00 22.60
CA GLY A 263 -18.61 -13.72 23.85
C GLY A 263 -17.48 -13.73 24.88
N VAL A 264 -16.38 -13.02 24.63
CA VAL A 264 -15.29 -12.82 25.60
C VAL A 264 -15.49 -11.48 26.31
N ALA A 265 -15.38 -11.48 27.65
CA ALA A 265 -15.28 -10.26 28.43
C ALA A 265 -13.86 -9.68 28.33
N TYR A 266 -13.71 -8.58 27.60
CA TYR A 266 -12.46 -7.83 27.55
C TYR A 266 -12.39 -6.80 28.70
N PRO A 267 -11.19 -6.48 29.23
CA PRO A 267 -11.03 -5.38 30.18
C PRO A 267 -11.41 -4.04 29.53
N ILE A 268 -11.64 -3.01 30.34
CA ILE A 268 -11.81 -1.64 29.82
C ILE A 268 -10.50 -1.24 29.15
N ILE A 269 -10.53 -0.84 27.88
CA ILE A 269 -9.32 -0.42 27.15
C ILE A 269 -9.25 1.11 27.14
N ASP A 270 -8.32 1.70 27.89
CA ASP A 270 -8.05 3.14 27.90
C ASP A 270 -7.01 3.48 26.83
N GLY A 271 -7.47 4.04 25.73
CA GLY A 271 -6.70 4.46 24.57
C GLY A 271 -6.56 5.97 24.40
N LYS A 272 -6.66 6.76 25.47
CA LYS A 272 -6.54 8.25 25.39
C LYS A 272 -5.25 8.76 24.74
N GLN A 273 -4.20 7.95 24.72
CA GLN A 273 -2.90 8.31 24.14
C GLN A 273 -2.75 7.90 22.66
N VAL A 274 -3.75 7.23 22.07
CA VAL A 274 -3.78 6.89 20.64
C VAL A 274 -4.33 8.09 19.87
N ARG A 275 -3.53 8.65 18.96
CA ARG A 275 -3.77 10.01 18.44
C ARG A 275 -4.55 10.10 17.13
N LYS A 276 -4.58 9.05 16.29
CA LYS A 276 -5.09 9.19 14.91
C LYS A 276 -6.02 8.07 14.46
N GLU A 277 -5.56 6.83 14.51
CA GLU A 277 -6.25 5.71 13.86
C GLU A 277 -6.30 4.44 14.71
N VAL A 278 -7.43 3.75 14.64
CA VAL A 278 -7.59 2.40 15.18
C VAL A 278 -8.05 1.45 14.08
N ALA A 279 -7.38 0.31 13.95
CA ALA A 279 -7.87 -0.81 13.15
C ALA A 279 -8.33 -1.95 14.07
N ILE A 280 -9.47 -2.56 13.78
CA ILE A 280 -10.02 -3.66 14.56
C ILE A 280 -10.33 -4.81 13.61
N THR A 281 -9.60 -5.90 13.77
CA THR A 281 -9.75 -7.12 12.98
C THR A 281 -10.32 -8.22 13.85
N THR A 282 -11.50 -8.72 13.50
CA THR A 282 -12.13 -9.84 14.21
C THR A 282 -11.50 -11.18 13.82
N SER A 283 -11.74 -12.21 14.63
CA SER A 283 -11.29 -13.57 14.28
C SER A 283 -12.15 -14.20 13.18
N LEU A 284 -11.57 -15.15 12.43
CA LEU A 284 -12.22 -15.86 11.30
C LEU A 284 -13.55 -16.53 11.65
N ARG A 285 -13.76 -16.86 12.93
CA ARG A 285 -14.92 -17.61 13.43
C ARG A 285 -15.95 -16.72 14.11
N THR A 286 -15.62 -15.45 14.35
CA THR A 286 -16.51 -14.50 15.02
C THR A 286 -17.75 -14.27 14.16
N ARG A 287 -18.92 -14.43 14.78
CA ARG A 287 -20.21 -14.04 14.23
C ARG A 287 -20.72 -12.91 15.10
N ASP A 288 -21.19 -11.85 14.44
CA ASP A 288 -21.77 -10.65 15.04
C ASP A 288 -20.96 -10.10 16.24
N PRO A 289 -19.79 -9.49 16.00
CA PRO A 289 -18.89 -9.04 17.05
C PRO A 289 -19.53 -7.94 17.92
N GLU A 290 -19.28 -8.03 19.23
CA GLU A 290 -19.68 -6.99 20.19
C GLU A 290 -18.43 -6.43 20.87
N PHE A 291 -18.11 -5.18 20.56
CA PHE A 291 -17.01 -4.45 21.16
C PHE A 291 -17.51 -3.72 22.40
N THR A 292 -16.87 -3.97 23.54
CA THR A 292 -17.25 -3.38 24.82
C THR A 292 -16.11 -2.56 25.40
N SER A 293 -16.45 -1.43 26.04
CA SER A 293 -15.54 -0.67 26.91
C SER A 293 -14.25 -0.15 26.25
N LEU A 294 -14.31 0.25 24.98
CA LEU A 294 -13.18 0.89 24.27
C LEU A 294 -13.22 2.42 24.45
N CYS A 295 -12.22 3.02 25.09
CA CYS A 295 -12.12 4.48 25.29
C CYS A 295 -10.99 5.07 24.42
N LEU A 296 -11.31 5.54 23.21
CA LEU A 296 -10.37 6.07 22.21
C LEU A 296 -10.83 7.46 21.72
N PRO A 297 -10.88 8.48 22.59
CA PRO A 297 -11.56 9.74 22.29
C PRO A 297 -10.89 10.58 21.20
N GLN A 298 -9.57 10.42 20.98
CA GLN A 298 -8.80 11.23 20.03
C GLN A 298 -8.78 10.64 18.62
N VAL A 299 -9.23 9.40 18.43
CA VAL A 299 -9.16 8.71 17.13
C VAL A 299 -10.10 9.35 16.12
N GLU A 300 -9.54 9.70 14.95
CA GLU A 300 -10.27 10.30 13.82
C GLU A 300 -10.68 9.25 12.78
N THR A 301 -9.93 8.15 12.67
CA THR A 301 -10.14 7.08 11.70
C THR A 301 -10.31 5.73 12.38
N MET A 302 -11.37 5.01 12.03
CA MET A 302 -11.59 3.63 12.43
C MET A 302 -11.69 2.73 11.20
N THR A 303 -10.93 1.65 11.20
CA THR A 303 -11.00 0.60 10.19
C THR A 303 -11.43 -0.71 10.83
N LEU A 304 -12.55 -1.27 10.39
CA LEU A 304 -13.00 -2.60 10.75
C LEU A 304 -12.62 -3.58 9.67
N SER A 305 -12.11 -4.74 10.04
CA SER A 305 -11.89 -5.86 9.13
C SER A 305 -12.60 -7.09 9.67
N MET A 306 -13.48 -7.65 8.84
CA MET A 306 -14.30 -8.80 9.21
C MET A 306 -13.92 -9.99 8.31
N PRO A 307 -12.76 -10.65 8.58
CA PRO A 307 -12.35 -11.80 7.81
C PRO A 307 -13.32 -12.94 8.13
N GLY A 308 -14.38 -13.12 7.35
CA GLY A 308 -15.42 -14.10 7.63
C GLY A 308 -16.04 -14.65 6.35
N ILE A 309 -16.66 -15.83 6.45
CA ILE A 309 -17.36 -16.45 5.32
C ILE A 309 -18.71 -15.74 5.07
N ALA A 310 -19.31 -15.22 6.13
CA ALA A 310 -20.58 -14.50 6.09
C ALA A 310 -20.48 -13.28 5.16
N SER A 311 -21.53 -13.04 4.38
CA SER A 311 -21.59 -11.89 3.48
C SER A 311 -21.59 -10.56 4.24
N TYR A 312 -22.13 -10.51 5.46
CA TYR A 312 -22.05 -9.36 6.35
C TYR A 312 -22.14 -9.82 7.80
N GLN A 313 -21.83 -8.94 8.75
CA GLN A 313 -21.94 -9.19 10.19
C GLN A 313 -22.54 -7.99 10.91
N TRP A 314 -23.39 -8.23 11.89
CA TRP A 314 -23.90 -7.20 12.79
C TRP A 314 -22.88 -6.92 13.88
N THR A 315 -22.36 -5.70 13.91
CA THR A 315 -21.33 -5.27 14.86
C THR A 315 -21.95 -4.31 15.86
N ARG A 316 -21.75 -4.55 17.16
CA ARG A 316 -22.20 -3.64 18.21
C ARG A 316 -21.05 -2.99 18.96
N PHE A 317 -21.25 -1.74 19.36
CA PHE A 317 -20.36 -1.03 20.27
C PHE A 317 -21.11 -0.65 21.54
N GLN A 318 -20.76 -1.27 22.66
CA GLN A 318 -21.38 -0.97 23.95
C GLN A 318 -20.38 -0.27 24.88
N SER A 319 -20.80 0.85 25.46
CA SER A 319 -19.98 1.63 26.40
C SER A 319 -18.62 2.04 25.83
N CYS A 320 -18.55 2.27 24.51
CA CYS A 320 -17.35 2.74 23.82
C CYS A 320 -17.35 4.28 23.69
N GLN A 321 -16.18 4.88 23.46
CA GLN A 321 -16.01 6.32 23.28
C GLN A 321 -15.02 6.60 22.15
N PHE A 322 -15.46 7.32 21.11
CA PHE A 322 -14.67 7.71 19.93
C PHE A 322 -15.05 9.14 19.53
N GLY A 323 -14.83 10.08 20.46
CA GLY A 323 -15.37 11.44 20.38
C GLY A 323 -14.99 12.27 19.14
N ASN A 324 -13.87 11.95 18.49
CA ASN A 324 -13.39 12.65 17.29
C ASN A 324 -13.55 11.85 15.99
N LEU A 325 -14.29 10.74 16.00
CA LEU A 325 -14.39 9.87 14.83
C LEU A 325 -15.05 10.58 13.63
N MET A 326 -14.31 10.67 12.51
CA MET A 326 -14.79 11.28 11.26
C MET A 326 -14.71 10.32 10.07
N ASN A 327 -13.78 9.37 10.08
CA ASN A 327 -13.56 8.41 9.01
C ASN A 327 -13.86 7.00 9.51
N LEU A 328 -14.77 6.30 8.85
CA LEU A 328 -15.15 4.94 9.21
C LEU A 328 -15.08 4.04 7.99
N ASN A 329 -14.25 3.01 8.07
CA ASN A 329 -14.27 1.89 7.15
C ASN A 329 -14.91 0.69 7.86
N CYS A 330 -16.13 0.34 7.44
CA CYS A 330 -16.89 -0.76 8.02
C CYS A 330 -16.55 -2.12 7.41
N ASP A 331 -15.78 -2.17 6.32
CA ASP A 331 -15.64 -3.39 5.50
C ASP A 331 -17.03 -4.01 5.22
N ALA A 332 -17.30 -5.24 5.66
CA ALA A 332 -18.60 -5.90 5.49
C ALA A 332 -19.58 -5.71 6.68
N ALA A 333 -19.22 -4.91 7.69
CA ALA A 333 -20.00 -4.79 8.92
C ALA A 333 -21.22 -3.87 8.79
N ILE A 334 -22.28 -4.22 9.52
CA ILE A 334 -23.44 -3.36 9.79
C ILE A 334 -23.37 -2.94 11.25
N ILE A 335 -23.28 -1.64 11.53
CA ILE A 335 -23.19 -1.09 12.89
C ILE A 335 -24.45 -0.27 13.17
N PRO A 336 -25.24 -0.55 14.21
CA PRO A 336 -26.37 0.29 14.56
C PRO A 336 -25.96 1.77 14.63
N TRP A 337 -26.69 2.64 13.94
CA TRP A 337 -26.34 4.07 13.88
C TRP A 337 -26.45 4.72 15.26
N GLU A 338 -27.32 4.19 16.11
CA GLU A 338 -27.46 4.57 17.50
C GLU A 338 -26.13 4.42 18.24
N ASP A 339 -25.45 3.27 18.09
CA ASP A 339 -24.14 3.03 18.72
C ASP A 339 -23.13 4.11 18.33
N LEU A 340 -23.03 4.44 17.03
CA LEU A 340 -22.13 5.48 16.52
C LEU A 340 -22.52 6.88 17.00
N SER A 341 -23.81 7.15 17.17
CA SER A 341 -24.31 8.43 17.69
C SER A 341 -24.05 8.59 19.20
N PHE A 342 -24.22 7.53 19.99
CA PHE A 342 -23.91 7.51 21.43
C PHE A 342 -22.43 7.72 21.73
N ILE A 343 -21.59 7.42 20.75
CA ILE A 343 -20.15 7.56 20.78
C ILE A 343 -19.69 9.01 20.46
N ASN A 344 -20.61 9.92 20.13
CA ASN A 344 -20.39 11.31 19.67
C ASN A 344 -19.62 11.44 18.34
N GLY A 345 -19.65 10.41 17.48
CA GLY A 345 -19.00 10.48 16.17
C GLY A 345 -19.66 11.48 15.23
N THR A 346 -18.87 12.14 14.38
CA THR A 346 -19.37 12.99 13.27
C THR A 346 -18.86 12.44 11.94
N ILE A 347 -19.38 11.29 11.54
CA ILE A 347 -18.89 10.57 10.36
C ILE A 347 -19.06 11.43 9.11
N LYS A 348 -17.95 11.75 8.45
CA LYS A 348 -17.87 12.50 7.19
C LYS A 348 -17.40 11.63 6.04
N HIS A 349 -16.61 10.60 6.33
CA HIS A 349 -16.08 9.69 5.32
C HIS A 349 -16.47 8.26 5.71
N LEU A 350 -17.18 7.58 4.82
CA LEU A 350 -17.67 6.23 5.05
C LEU A 350 -17.18 5.31 3.93
N SER A 351 -16.61 4.18 4.29
CA SER A 351 -16.16 3.14 3.37
C SER A 351 -16.84 1.81 3.73
N ILE A 352 -17.44 1.14 2.75
CA ILE A 352 -18.20 -0.09 2.96
C ILE A 352 -18.09 -1.05 1.78
N LYS A 353 -18.06 -2.35 2.07
CA LYS A 353 -18.24 -3.43 1.10
C LYS A 353 -19.69 -3.89 1.09
N LEU A 354 -20.36 -3.71 -0.04
CA LEU A 354 -21.76 -4.08 -0.22
C LEU A 354 -21.92 -5.49 -0.78
N TYR A 355 -22.68 -6.29 -0.05
CA TYR A 355 -22.97 -7.70 -0.32
C TYR A 355 -24.44 -8.07 -0.12
N SER A 356 -25.23 -7.26 0.60
CA SER A 356 -26.63 -7.57 0.90
C SER A 356 -27.57 -6.36 0.85
N LYS A 357 -28.89 -6.63 0.84
CA LYS A 357 -29.94 -5.61 0.88
C LYS A 357 -29.97 -4.90 2.24
N GLU A 358 -29.72 -5.63 3.33
CA GLU A 358 -29.70 -5.09 4.68
C GLU A 358 -28.63 -3.99 4.85
N GLN A 359 -27.46 -4.13 4.20
CA GLN A 359 -26.44 -3.09 4.20
C GLN A 359 -26.88 -1.82 3.45
N LEU A 360 -27.74 -1.94 2.44
CA LEU A 360 -28.32 -0.80 1.73
C LEU A 360 -29.39 -0.10 2.57
N GLU A 361 -30.28 -0.86 3.21
CA GLU A 361 -31.27 -0.33 4.17
C GLU A 361 -30.58 0.34 5.36
N TRP A 362 -29.47 -0.23 5.82
CA TRP A 362 -28.59 0.39 6.80
C TRP A 362 -28.01 1.72 6.28
N LEU A 363 -27.42 1.77 5.08
CA LEU A 363 -26.92 3.03 4.51
C LEU A 363 -28.02 4.11 4.37
N GLU A 364 -29.23 3.71 3.99
CA GLU A 364 -30.38 4.63 3.85
C GLU A 364 -30.80 5.25 5.19
N SER A 365 -30.69 4.50 6.28
CA SER A 365 -31.00 4.98 7.63
C SER A 365 -29.87 5.80 8.27
N CYS A 366 -28.80 6.10 7.53
CA CYS A 366 -27.67 6.87 8.04
C CYS A 366 -28.10 8.27 8.51
N PRO A 367 -27.89 8.62 9.79
CA PRO A 367 -28.26 9.93 10.32
C PRO A 367 -27.23 11.02 9.98
N PHE A 368 -26.05 10.64 9.49
CA PHE A 368 -24.94 11.56 9.25
C PHE A 368 -24.98 12.16 7.83
N ILE A 369 -24.42 13.38 7.69
CA ILE A 369 -24.19 13.99 6.38
C ILE A 369 -22.80 13.55 5.90
N ILE A 370 -22.78 12.58 5.00
CA ILE A 370 -21.54 12.01 4.48
C ILE A 370 -20.97 12.95 3.42
N LYS A 371 -19.68 13.28 3.51
CA LYS A 371 -18.96 14.01 2.47
C LYS A 371 -18.52 13.07 1.37
N ASP A 372 -17.77 12.03 1.73
CA ASP A 372 -17.27 11.02 0.81
C ASP A 372 -17.76 9.62 1.21
N LEU A 373 -18.44 8.97 0.27
CA LEU A 373 -18.88 7.58 0.40
C LEU A 373 -18.07 6.70 -0.56
N GLU A 374 -17.35 5.73 -0.02
CA GLU A 374 -16.57 4.76 -0.79
C GLU A 374 -17.27 3.40 -0.72
N ILE A 375 -17.65 2.86 -1.88
CA ILE A 375 -18.35 1.58 -1.99
C ILE A 375 -17.47 0.60 -2.75
N PHE A 376 -17.26 -0.55 -2.15
CA PHE A 376 -16.63 -1.70 -2.77
C PHE A 376 -17.63 -2.85 -2.88
N SER A 377 -17.44 -3.74 -3.84
CA SER A 377 -18.17 -5.01 -3.88
C SER A 377 -17.32 -6.02 -4.64
N ASN A 378 -17.35 -7.29 -4.26
CA ASN A 378 -16.70 -8.37 -5.01
C ASN A 378 -17.60 -9.61 -5.13
N ARG A 379 -18.89 -9.50 -4.77
CA ARG A 379 -19.87 -10.58 -4.83
C ARG A 379 -21.15 -10.11 -5.51
N LYS A 380 -21.87 -11.05 -6.11
CA LYS A 380 -23.20 -10.82 -6.68
C LYS A 380 -24.21 -10.47 -5.57
N ILE A 381 -24.73 -9.24 -5.60
CA ILE A 381 -25.91 -8.89 -4.79
C ILE A 381 -27.15 -9.26 -5.61
N GLN A 382 -27.95 -10.20 -5.10
CA GLN A 382 -29.27 -10.47 -5.70
C GLN A 382 -30.25 -9.39 -5.23
N MET A 383 -30.30 -8.28 -5.95
CA MET A 383 -31.30 -7.26 -5.72
C MET A 383 -32.57 -7.63 -6.51
N GLY A 384 -33.68 -7.84 -5.81
CA GLY A 384 -35.00 -7.88 -6.43
C GLY A 384 -35.40 -6.51 -6.99
N ASN A 385 -36.58 -6.42 -7.62
CA ASN A 385 -37.14 -5.16 -8.16
C ASN A 385 -37.31 -4.01 -7.12
N GLU A 386 -37.07 -4.28 -5.84
CA GLU A 386 -37.19 -3.33 -4.73
C GLU A 386 -36.00 -2.37 -4.59
N ALA A 387 -34.86 -2.62 -5.25
CA ALA A 387 -33.72 -1.70 -5.25
C ALA A 387 -34.11 -0.28 -5.67
N LYS A 388 -35.13 -0.15 -6.56
CA LYS A 388 -35.63 1.12 -7.06
C LYS A 388 -36.35 2.00 -6.01
N ARG A 389 -36.57 1.52 -4.78
CA ARG A 389 -37.35 2.22 -3.74
C ARG A 389 -36.53 2.71 -2.54
N LEU A 390 -35.23 2.40 -2.47
CA LEU A 390 -34.38 2.63 -1.29
C LEU A 390 -33.41 3.80 -1.55
N PHE A 391 -33.79 5.07 -1.38
CA PHE A 391 -32.87 6.16 -1.75
C PHE A 391 -33.06 7.45 -0.95
N ASN A 392 -32.44 7.54 0.22
CA ASN A 392 -32.18 8.83 0.87
C ASN A 392 -30.82 8.86 1.61
N VAL A 393 -29.73 8.57 0.90
CA VAL A 393 -28.36 8.70 1.43
C VAL A 393 -27.83 10.10 1.15
N LYS A 394 -27.63 10.91 2.18
CA LYS A 394 -27.08 12.27 2.04
C LYS A 394 -25.56 12.23 1.88
N ALA A 395 -25.09 12.13 0.63
CA ALA A 395 -23.67 12.16 0.27
C ALA A 395 -23.34 13.26 -0.76
N SER A 396 -22.17 13.92 -0.66
CA SER A 396 -21.71 14.87 -1.69
C SER A 396 -20.85 14.24 -2.79
N SER A 397 -20.11 13.19 -2.45
CA SER A 397 -19.14 12.51 -3.30
C SER A 397 -19.23 11.00 -3.12
N LEU A 398 -19.13 10.25 -4.23
CA LEU A 398 -19.17 8.79 -4.24
C LEU A 398 -17.96 8.23 -5.00
N THR A 399 -17.29 7.23 -4.44
CA THR A 399 -16.17 6.52 -5.06
C THR A 399 -16.47 5.03 -5.17
N ILE A 400 -16.20 4.43 -6.33
CA ILE A 400 -16.38 3.00 -6.59
C ILE A 400 -15.23 2.41 -7.42
N LYS A 401 -14.89 1.15 -7.14
CA LYS A 401 -13.96 0.34 -7.94
C LYS A 401 -14.73 -0.74 -8.71
N LEU A 402 -14.41 -0.92 -9.99
CA LEU A 402 -15.04 -1.85 -10.93
C LEU A 402 -13.99 -2.77 -11.56
N GLU A 403 -14.08 -4.07 -11.29
CA GLU A 403 -13.15 -5.14 -11.66
C GLU A 403 -13.91 -6.36 -12.22
N SER A 404 -15.25 -6.40 -12.13
CA SER A 404 -16.06 -7.51 -12.65
C SER A 404 -17.39 -7.05 -13.25
N LEU A 405 -18.00 -7.88 -14.11
CA LEU A 405 -19.32 -7.61 -14.68
C LEU A 405 -20.42 -7.50 -13.62
N GLU A 406 -20.32 -8.26 -12.53
CA GLU A 406 -21.28 -8.19 -11.42
C GLU A 406 -21.19 -6.85 -10.69
N GLN A 407 -19.98 -6.33 -10.47
CA GLN A 407 -19.79 -5.01 -9.89
C GLN A 407 -20.34 -3.92 -10.81
N PHE A 408 -20.17 -4.09 -12.13
CA PHE A 408 -20.75 -3.17 -13.11
C PHE A 408 -22.29 -3.21 -13.11
N LYS A 409 -22.89 -4.40 -12.97
CA LYS A 409 -24.34 -4.53 -12.79
C LYS A 409 -24.82 -3.84 -11.50
N LEU A 410 -24.13 -4.05 -10.38
CA LEU A 410 -24.42 -3.34 -9.13
C LEU A 410 -24.34 -1.82 -9.31
N PHE A 411 -23.34 -1.35 -10.03
CA PHE A 411 -23.18 0.05 -10.36
C PHE A 411 -24.40 0.60 -11.12
N GLN A 412 -24.88 -0.09 -12.15
CA GLN A 412 -26.07 0.33 -12.91
C GLN A 412 -27.37 0.25 -12.09
N ASP A 413 -27.57 -0.84 -11.35
CA ASP A 413 -28.84 -1.13 -10.67
C ASP A 413 -29.01 -0.36 -9.35
N VAL A 414 -27.91 -0.01 -8.68
CA VAL A 414 -27.93 0.58 -7.33
C VAL A 414 -27.24 1.95 -7.29
N ILE A 415 -26.01 2.04 -7.77
CA ILE A 415 -25.20 3.26 -7.61
C ILE A 415 -25.71 4.40 -8.49
N VAL A 416 -25.99 4.16 -9.76
CA VAL A 416 -26.51 5.17 -10.69
C VAL A 416 -27.85 5.76 -10.19
N PRO A 417 -28.85 4.95 -9.77
CA PRO A 417 -30.06 5.45 -9.13
C PRO A 417 -29.79 6.24 -7.85
N LEU A 418 -28.85 5.80 -7.00
CA LEU A 418 -28.49 6.47 -5.75
C LEU A 418 -27.88 7.86 -6.00
N VAL A 419 -26.99 7.99 -6.99
CA VAL A 419 -26.43 9.27 -7.43
C VAL A 419 -27.53 10.21 -7.89
N LYS A 420 -28.48 9.71 -8.69
CA LYS A 420 -29.60 10.49 -9.22
C LYS A 420 -30.57 10.96 -8.13
N ALA A 421 -30.94 10.07 -7.20
CA ALA A 421 -31.93 10.37 -6.17
C ALA A 421 -31.41 11.35 -5.11
N ASN A 422 -30.11 11.31 -4.80
CA ASN A 422 -29.51 12.07 -3.71
C ASN A 422 -28.75 13.33 -4.17
N ASN A 423 -28.82 13.67 -5.46
CA ASN A 423 -28.09 14.80 -6.05
C ASN A 423 -26.59 14.80 -5.71
N ILE A 424 -25.96 13.62 -5.77
CA ILE A 424 -24.51 13.48 -5.55
C ILE A 424 -23.80 14.28 -6.65
N ARG A 425 -22.88 15.16 -6.25
CA ARG A 425 -22.23 16.12 -7.15
C ARG A 425 -20.95 15.59 -7.78
N HIS A 426 -20.26 14.69 -7.08
CA HIS A 426 -18.96 14.16 -7.49
C HIS A 426 -18.98 12.63 -7.55
N LEU A 427 -18.59 12.05 -8.68
CA LEU A 427 -18.52 10.60 -8.86
C LEU A 427 -17.11 10.20 -9.29
N ASN A 428 -16.47 9.30 -8.56
CA ASN A 428 -15.15 8.75 -8.86
C ASN A 428 -15.27 7.24 -9.16
N ILE A 429 -14.84 6.83 -10.35
CA ILE A 429 -14.90 5.45 -10.82
C ILE A 429 -13.48 5.01 -11.13
N THR A 430 -13.03 3.91 -10.54
CA THR A 430 -11.76 3.26 -10.89
C THR A 430 -12.06 1.91 -11.52
N VAL A 431 -11.44 1.60 -12.66
CA VAL A 431 -11.72 0.38 -13.42
C VAL A 431 -10.45 -0.46 -13.57
N GLY A 432 -10.50 -1.69 -13.09
CA GLY A 432 -9.51 -2.74 -13.33
C GLY A 432 -9.79 -3.43 -14.65
N MET A 433 -9.31 -2.84 -15.76
CA MET A 433 -9.71 -3.24 -17.12
C MET A 433 -9.42 -4.73 -17.43
N ASN A 434 -8.29 -5.27 -16.94
CA ASN A 434 -7.94 -6.68 -17.22
C ASN A 434 -8.89 -7.64 -16.51
N SER A 435 -9.08 -7.47 -15.20
CA SER A 435 -10.01 -8.29 -14.41
C SER A 435 -11.44 -8.25 -14.96
N LEU A 436 -11.84 -7.07 -15.46
CA LEU A 436 -13.15 -6.88 -16.06
C LEU A 436 -13.27 -7.59 -17.41
N LEU A 437 -12.27 -7.49 -18.29
CA LEU A 437 -12.23 -8.22 -19.56
C LEU A 437 -12.18 -9.75 -19.34
N ASP A 438 -11.44 -10.20 -18.35
CA ASP A 438 -11.38 -11.61 -17.95
C ASP A 438 -12.76 -12.07 -17.43
N SER A 439 -13.46 -11.25 -16.65
CA SER A 439 -14.85 -11.51 -16.21
C SER A 439 -15.82 -11.56 -17.39
N VAL A 440 -15.65 -10.69 -18.39
CA VAL A 440 -16.47 -10.67 -19.62
C VAL A 440 -16.28 -11.94 -20.45
N THR A 441 -15.04 -12.41 -20.60
CA THR A 441 -14.71 -13.59 -21.41
C THR A 441 -14.99 -14.92 -20.71
N SER A 442 -14.96 -14.94 -19.37
CA SER A 442 -15.21 -16.15 -18.56
C SER A 442 -16.68 -16.34 -18.15
N SER A 443 -17.53 -15.33 -18.30
CA SER A 443 -18.97 -15.44 -17.96
C SER A 443 -19.72 -16.40 -18.88
N VAL A 444 -20.29 -17.46 -18.30
CA VAL A 444 -21.16 -18.43 -18.98
C VAL A 444 -22.58 -17.89 -19.21
N VAL A 445 -22.97 -16.82 -18.52
CA VAL A 445 -24.32 -16.24 -18.58
C VAL A 445 -24.43 -15.24 -19.75
N PRO A 446 -25.38 -15.41 -20.68
CA PRO A 446 -25.60 -14.46 -21.77
C PRO A 446 -25.89 -13.05 -21.24
N ARG A 447 -25.20 -12.03 -21.78
CA ARG A 447 -25.26 -10.65 -21.26
C ARG A 447 -26.65 -10.01 -21.29
N ARG A 448 -27.52 -10.45 -22.20
CA ARG A 448 -28.95 -10.06 -22.24
C ARG A 448 -29.71 -10.49 -20.98
N GLU A 449 -29.30 -11.59 -20.32
CA GLU A 449 -29.89 -12.04 -19.05
C GLU A 449 -29.42 -11.19 -17.86
N LEU A 450 -28.30 -10.47 -18.00
CA LEU A 450 -27.82 -9.55 -16.97
C LEU A 450 -28.56 -8.20 -16.99
N GLY A 451 -29.33 -7.89 -18.04
CA GLY A 451 -30.12 -6.66 -18.14
C GLY A 451 -29.30 -5.39 -18.42
N LEU A 452 -28.04 -5.54 -18.86
CA LEU A 452 -27.15 -4.43 -19.19
C LEU A 452 -27.52 -3.84 -20.55
N GLU A 453 -27.59 -2.51 -20.66
CA GLU A 453 -27.80 -1.82 -21.94
C GLU A 453 -26.57 -2.01 -22.84
N SER A 454 -26.76 -2.69 -23.99
CA SER A 454 -25.72 -2.86 -25.01
C SER A 454 -26.13 -2.21 -26.33
N GLU A 455 -25.29 -1.34 -26.88
CA GLU A 455 -25.40 -0.82 -28.25
C GLU A 455 -24.14 -1.22 -29.03
N ASP A 456 -24.28 -1.77 -30.24
CA ASP A 456 -23.15 -2.07 -31.14
C ASP A 456 -21.94 -2.72 -30.43
N SER A 457 -22.14 -3.83 -29.71
CA SER A 457 -21.06 -4.52 -28.96
C SER A 457 -20.32 -3.64 -27.92
N THR A 458 -20.99 -2.63 -27.36
CA THR A 458 -20.50 -1.84 -26.22
C THR A 458 -21.50 -1.82 -25.08
N ILE A 459 -21.01 -1.94 -23.85
CA ILE A 459 -21.84 -1.83 -22.65
C ILE A 459 -21.85 -0.37 -22.23
N ILE A 460 -23.02 0.27 -22.29
CA ILE A 460 -23.16 1.70 -22.01
C ILE A 460 -23.75 1.90 -20.62
N SER A 461 -23.15 2.80 -19.84
CA SER A 461 -23.74 3.31 -18.61
C SER A 461 -23.98 4.80 -18.72
N ARG A 462 -25.26 5.18 -18.75
CA ARG A 462 -25.70 6.57 -18.76
C ARG A 462 -25.71 7.11 -17.33
N LEU A 463 -24.90 8.12 -17.07
CA LEU A 463 -24.77 8.73 -15.76
C LEU A 463 -25.72 9.92 -15.60
N PRO A 464 -26.25 10.17 -14.39
CA PRO A 464 -27.08 11.32 -14.10
C PRO A 464 -26.26 12.63 -14.17
N PRO A 465 -26.92 13.80 -14.07
CA PRO A 465 -26.25 15.09 -13.89
C PRO A 465 -25.26 15.07 -12.71
N LEU A 466 -24.01 15.44 -12.97
CA LEU A 466 -22.92 15.53 -11.99
C LEU A 466 -22.24 16.88 -12.15
N GLU A 467 -21.65 17.45 -11.09
CA GLU A 467 -20.76 18.62 -11.21
C GLU A 467 -19.34 18.21 -11.62
N SER A 468 -18.88 17.05 -11.14
CA SER A 468 -17.58 16.46 -11.52
C SER A 468 -17.63 14.94 -11.62
N LEU A 469 -16.91 14.41 -12.62
CA LEU A 469 -16.74 12.97 -12.87
C LEU A 469 -15.25 12.64 -12.96
N THR A 470 -14.81 11.63 -12.23
CA THR A 470 -13.46 11.05 -12.36
C THR A 470 -13.57 9.60 -12.82
N ILE A 471 -12.87 9.24 -13.90
CA ILE A 471 -12.79 7.85 -14.39
C ILE A 471 -11.33 7.48 -14.58
N LEU A 472 -10.84 6.50 -13.83
CA LEU A 472 -9.46 6.02 -13.89
C LEU A 472 -9.43 4.56 -14.33
N SER A 473 -8.45 4.20 -15.16
CA SER A 473 -8.18 2.82 -15.56
C SER A 473 -6.83 2.37 -15.01
N GLU A 474 -6.81 1.29 -14.21
CA GLU A 474 -5.57 0.74 -13.63
C GLU A 474 -4.69 0.08 -14.71
N GLU A 475 -3.36 0.26 -14.61
CA GLU A 475 -2.38 -0.30 -15.56
C GLU A 475 -2.25 -1.84 -15.44
N ARG A 476 -1.74 -2.47 -16.50
CA ARG A 476 -1.22 -3.84 -16.45
C ARG A 476 0.09 -3.85 -15.65
N ASP A 477 0.13 -4.57 -14.54
CA ASP A 477 1.40 -4.95 -13.95
C ASP A 477 2.15 -5.86 -14.94
N ALA A 478 3.26 -5.37 -15.49
CA ALA A 478 4.11 -6.13 -16.41
C ALA A 478 4.74 -7.39 -15.77
N LEU A 479 4.60 -7.56 -14.45
CA LEU A 479 5.16 -8.67 -13.67
C LEU A 479 4.33 -9.97 -13.71
N ASP A 480 3.06 -9.94 -14.12
CA ASP A 480 2.21 -11.15 -14.22
C ASP A 480 2.50 -12.00 -15.48
N TYR A 481 3.45 -11.60 -16.32
CA TYR A 481 3.75 -12.25 -17.60
C TYR A 481 4.64 -13.50 -17.52
N MET A 482 5.14 -13.89 -16.34
CA MET A 482 5.97 -15.10 -16.22
C MET A 482 5.18 -16.42 -16.20
N GLY A 483 3.84 -16.38 -16.25
CA GLY A 483 2.99 -17.59 -16.22
C GLY A 483 2.39 -18.05 -17.55
N LEU A 484 2.54 -17.33 -18.66
CA LEU A 484 1.80 -17.60 -19.91
C LEU A 484 2.65 -18.32 -20.98
N SER A 485 1.99 -19.20 -21.74
CA SER A 485 2.60 -20.00 -22.82
C SER A 485 3.19 -19.15 -23.96
N SER A 486 4.27 -19.63 -24.57
CA SER A 486 5.06 -18.94 -25.59
C SER A 486 4.29 -18.53 -26.87
N GLN A 487 3.14 -19.14 -27.15
CA GLN A 487 2.27 -18.76 -28.27
C GLN A 487 1.42 -17.51 -27.98
N GLN A 488 1.01 -17.27 -26.72
CA GLN A 488 0.28 -16.06 -26.34
C GLN A 488 1.21 -14.82 -26.29
N GLN A 489 2.49 -15.03 -25.98
CA GLN A 489 3.52 -13.97 -26.01
C GLN A 489 3.79 -13.45 -27.44
N GLN A 490 3.75 -14.30 -28.47
CA GLN A 490 4.01 -13.89 -29.86
C GLN A 490 2.85 -13.13 -30.50
N VAL A 491 1.60 -13.49 -30.20
CA VAL A 491 0.42 -12.75 -30.68
C VAL A 491 0.35 -11.35 -30.03
N PHE A 492 0.79 -11.24 -28.78
CA PHE A 492 0.81 -9.98 -28.04
C PHE A 492 1.87 -8.98 -28.54
N LEU A 493 3.10 -9.43 -28.82
CA LEU A 493 4.16 -8.57 -29.38
C LEU A 493 3.80 -8.01 -30.77
N LEU A 494 3.06 -8.78 -31.57
CA LEU A 494 2.53 -8.33 -32.86
C LEU A 494 1.45 -7.24 -32.72
N HIS A 495 0.63 -7.26 -31.67
CA HIS A 495 -0.36 -6.22 -31.40
C HIS A 495 0.26 -4.92 -30.87
N GLN A 496 1.32 -5.01 -30.05
CA GLN A 496 2.01 -3.82 -29.53
C GLN A 496 2.84 -3.09 -30.59
N GLN A 497 3.52 -3.81 -31.49
CA GLN A 497 4.26 -3.20 -32.60
C GLN A 497 3.36 -2.56 -33.67
N ARG A 498 2.14 -3.07 -33.87
CA ARG A 498 1.15 -2.49 -34.79
C ARG A 498 0.55 -1.18 -34.30
N ARG A 499 0.48 -0.93 -32.99
CA ARG A 499 -0.08 0.32 -32.42
C ARG A 499 0.92 1.49 -32.37
N ARG A 500 2.22 1.23 -32.43
CA ARG A 500 3.27 2.27 -32.37
C ARG A 500 3.73 2.82 -33.72
N SER A 501 3.22 2.31 -34.85
CA SER A 501 3.78 2.58 -36.19
C SER A 501 2.91 3.39 -37.15
N SER A 502 1.83 4.05 -36.70
CA SER A 502 1.06 4.97 -37.56
C SER A 502 0.68 6.28 -36.87
N ALA A 503 1.67 7.15 -36.67
CA ALA A 503 1.45 8.58 -36.42
C ALA A 503 2.28 9.40 -37.41
N THR A 504 1.84 9.44 -38.67
CA THR A 504 2.27 10.50 -39.59
C THR A 504 1.62 11.81 -39.15
N ALA A 505 2.46 12.84 -39.03
CA ALA A 505 2.15 14.18 -38.52
C ALA A 505 0.76 14.69 -38.90
N SER A 506 -0.07 14.95 -37.89
CA SER A 506 -1.29 15.75 -38.00
C SER A 506 -1.21 16.91 -37.00
N GLU A 507 -1.82 18.02 -37.39
CA GLU A 507 -1.46 19.39 -37.03
C GLU A 507 -1.44 19.72 -35.52
N ASN A 508 -0.37 20.42 -35.12
CA ASN A 508 -0.12 20.96 -33.79
C ASN A 508 -1.25 21.88 -33.29
N ILE A 509 -1.62 21.71 -32.02
CA ILE A 509 -2.42 22.68 -31.24
C ILE A 509 -1.71 24.06 -31.15
N LEU A 510 -0.42 24.13 -31.45
CA LEU A 510 0.39 25.37 -31.40
C LEU A 510 0.26 26.32 -32.60
N LYS A 511 -0.55 26.03 -33.64
CA LYS A 511 -0.62 26.90 -34.84
C LYS A 511 -1.72 27.97 -34.86
N ASN A 512 -2.58 28.07 -33.85
CA ASN A 512 -3.60 29.13 -33.80
C ASN A 512 -3.41 30.05 -32.59
N ILE A 513 -2.34 30.85 -32.62
CA ILE A 513 -2.27 32.12 -31.88
C ILE A 513 -2.27 33.22 -32.96
N PRO A 514 -3.30 34.07 -33.08
CA PRO A 514 -3.25 35.20 -33.98
C PRO A 514 -2.32 36.27 -33.38
N ASN A 515 -1.13 36.41 -33.95
CA ASN A 515 -0.36 37.65 -33.81
C ASN A 515 -1.09 38.74 -34.58
N MET A 516 -1.77 39.64 -33.86
CA MET A 516 -2.17 40.94 -34.41
C MET A 516 -0.94 41.83 -34.53
N VAL A 517 -0.51 42.15 -35.77
CA VAL A 517 -0.05 43.48 -36.20
C VAL A 517 -0.29 43.60 -37.72
N ASP A 518 -0.82 44.76 -38.13
CA ASP A 518 -1.31 45.15 -39.45
C ASP A 518 -0.32 45.05 -40.65
N CYS A 519 -0.87 44.81 -41.84
CA CYS A 519 -0.85 45.68 -43.04
C CYS A 519 -0.83 44.88 -44.38
N GLY A 520 -1.78 45.20 -45.27
CA GLY A 520 -1.50 45.36 -46.71
C GLY A 520 -1.79 44.18 -47.66
N THR A 521 -2.95 44.26 -48.33
CA THR A 521 -3.17 43.98 -49.77
C THR A 521 -2.36 42.89 -50.47
N SER A 522 -3.02 41.83 -50.95
CA SER A 522 -3.33 41.62 -52.38
C SER A 522 -3.80 40.19 -52.68
N SER A 523 -4.65 40.10 -53.70
CA SER A 523 -5.36 38.96 -54.27
C SER A 523 -4.48 37.91 -54.96
N GLN A 524 -4.90 36.62 -54.93
CA GLN A 524 -5.10 35.70 -56.08
C GLN A 524 -5.36 34.26 -55.57
N MET A 525 -6.59 33.75 -55.70
CA MET A 525 -7.05 32.74 -56.69
C MET A 525 -6.38 31.35 -56.65
N CYS A 526 -7.17 30.34 -56.26
CA CYS A 526 -7.53 29.10 -56.99
C CYS A 526 -8.24 28.16 -56.00
N GLY A 527 -9.56 27.95 -56.07
CA GLY A 527 -10.27 27.06 -57.00
C GLY A 527 -10.77 25.84 -56.20
N MET A 528 -12.03 25.83 -55.73
CA MET A 528 -13.15 25.03 -56.27
C MET A 528 -12.78 23.55 -56.52
N SER A 529 -13.45 22.55 -55.96
CA SER A 529 -14.88 22.29 -56.19
C SER A 529 -15.55 21.42 -55.12
N PHE A 530 -16.83 21.74 -54.91
CA PHE A 530 -17.88 20.93 -54.29
C PHE A 530 -18.08 19.56 -54.97
N PHE A 531 -18.49 18.58 -54.19
CA PHE A 531 -19.60 17.69 -54.56
C PHE A 531 -20.58 17.61 -53.39
N GLU A 532 -21.78 18.11 -53.64
CA GLU A 532 -23.00 17.79 -52.90
C GLU A 532 -23.40 16.34 -53.17
N THR A 533 -23.79 15.63 -52.11
CA THR A 533 -24.92 14.69 -52.16
C THR A 533 -25.62 14.68 -50.80
N GLN A 534 -26.92 15.00 -50.84
CA GLN A 534 -27.88 14.83 -49.75
C GLN A 534 -28.17 13.34 -49.49
N ASP A 535 -28.69 13.10 -48.28
CA ASP A 535 -29.44 11.92 -47.80
C ASP A 535 -28.67 10.64 -47.46
N SER A 536 -28.29 10.51 -46.18
CA SER A 536 -28.87 9.53 -45.24
C SER A 536 -28.02 9.45 -43.96
N GLY A 537 -28.63 9.78 -42.83
CA GLY A 537 -28.02 9.60 -41.50
C GLY A 537 -28.01 8.12 -41.15
N ASN A 538 -26.82 7.49 -41.20
CA ASN A 538 -26.39 6.29 -40.46
C ASN A 538 -25.16 5.67 -41.14
N SER A 539 -24.00 6.35 -41.12
CA SER A 539 -22.71 5.69 -41.44
C SER A 539 -21.51 6.61 -41.14
N GLN A 540 -21.23 6.90 -39.87
CA GLN A 540 -19.94 7.51 -39.48
C GLN A 540 -19.35 6.97 -38.15
N ARG A 541 -19.77 5.77 -37.70
CA ARG A 541 -19.11 5.06 -36.58
C ARG A 541 -18.01 4.06 -37.01
N LYS A 542 -17.72 3.90 -38.31
CA LYS A 542 -16.80 2.84 -38.82
C LYS A 542 -15.46 3.30 -39.40
N LEU A 543 -15.00 4.51 -39.11
CA LEU A 543 -13.66 4.97 -39.51
C LEU A 543 -12.70 5.09 -38.33
N SER A 544 -12.55 3.98 -37.61
CA SER A 544 -11.31 3.67 -36.90
C SER A 544 -11.05 2.16 -36.81
N MET A 545 -11.67 1.35 -37.67
CA MET A 545 -11.31 -0.04 -37.95
C MET A 545 -11.88 -0.48 -39.29
N SER A 546 -11.07 -0.40 -40.35
CA SER A 546 -11.27 -1.17 -41.58
C SER A 546 -9.94 -1.30 -42.30
N GLY A 547 -9.23 -2.39 -42.02
CA GLY A 547 -8.12 -2.84 -42.85
C GLY A 547 -8.69 -3.33 -44.18
N VAL A 548 -8.30 -2.66 -45.27
CA VAL A 548 -8.65 -3.01 -46.64
C VAL A 548 -8.18 -4.43 -46.94
N SER A 549 -9.11 -5.35 -47.14
CA SER A 549 -8.88 -6.66 -47.73
C SER A 549 -8.80 -6.51 -49.25
N SER A 550 -7.60 -6.52 -49.81
CA SER A 550 -7.41 -6.65 -51.26
C SER A 550 -7.23 -8.12 -51.63
N SER A 551 -8.22 -8.65 -52.33
CA SER A 551 -8.11 -9.90 -53.09
C SER A 551 -7.07 -9.77 -54.19
N MET A 552 -6.12 -10.70 -54.28
CA MET A 552 -5.51 -11.07 -55.54
C MET A 552 -5.65 -12.58 -55.73
N ALA A 553 -6.39 -12.93 -56.78
CA ALA A 553 -6.48 -14.26 -57.31
C ALA A 553 -5.15 -14.65 -57.99
N SER A 554 -4.66 -15.85 -57.70
CA SER A 554 -3.86 -16.60 -58.67
C SER A 554 -4.20 -18.08 -58.56
N GLN A 555 -4.74 -18.61 -59.66
CA GLN A 555 -4.96 -20.03 -59.88
C GLN A 555 -3.64 -20.80 -59.82
N ASN A 556 -3.65 -21.99 -59.20
CA ASN A 556 -2.96 -23.15 -59.78
C ASN A 556 -3.61 -24.45 -59.31
N ARG A 557 -4.12 -25.20 -60.29
CA ARG A 557 -4.53 -26.61 -60.19
C ARG A 557 -3.28 -27.50 -60.14
N LYS A 558 -3.27 -28.53 -59.28
CA LYS A 558 -3.12 -29.97 -59.65
C LYS A 558 -2.87 -30.88 -58.43
N ARG A 559 -3.81 -31.84 -58.24
CA ARG A 559 -3.70 -33.30 -58.02
C ARG A 559 -2.67 -33.92 -57.02
N HIS A 560 -3.26 -34.63 -56.05
CA HIS A 560 -3.04 -36.01 -55.54
C HIS A 560 -1.72 -36.47 -54.88
N SER A 561 -1.97 -37.32 -53.84
CA SER A 561 -1.15 -38.33 -53.15
C SER A 561 -0.18 -37.83 -52.06
N SER A 562 0.07 -38.50 -50.93
CA SER A 562 -0.60 -39.55 -50.15
C SER A 562 0.24 -39.84 -48.87
N VAL A 563 -0.41 -40.35 -47.82
CA VAL A 563 0.11 -41.17 -46.70
C VAL A 563 0.83 -40.52 -45.50
N GLY A 564 0.16 -40.63 -44.35
CA GLY A 564 0.72 -41.03 -43.06
C GLY A 564 0.82 -39.92 -41.99
N SER A 565 0.36 -40.05 -40.75
CA SER A 565 -0.38 -41.12 -40.06
C SER A 565 -0.76 -40.60 -38.66
N LEU A 566 -1.98 -40.93 -38.22
CA LEU A 566 -2.34 -41.30 -36.84
C LEU A 566 -2.16 -40.25 -35.73
N PHE A 567 -3.24 -39.52 -35.43
CA PHE A 567 -3.94 -39.57 -34.13
C PHE A 567 -5.27 -38.80 -34.27
N SER A 568 -6.25 -39.49 -34.86
CA SER A 568 -7.67 -39.12 -34.80
C SER A 568 -8.36 -40.17 -33.95
N ASN A 569 -9.07 -39.74 -32.91
CA ASN A 569 -10.45 -40.15 -32.64
C ASN A 569 -10.91 -39.59 -31.30
N LEU A 570 -11.69 -38.50 -31.35
CA LEU A 570 -12.95 -38.37 -30.60
C LEU A 570 -13.69 -37.14 -31.11
N SER A 571 -14.26 -37.27 -32.30
CA SER A 571 -15.41 -36.50 -32.76
C SER A 571 -16.55 -37.49 -32.93
N HIS A 572 -17.63 -37.32 -32.15
CA HIS A 572 -19.02 -37.50 -32.60
C HIS A 572 -19.98 -37.45 -31.40
N LEU A 573 -20.65 -36.31 -31.24
CA LEU A 573 -22.04 -36.09 -30.79
C LEU A 573 -22.35 -34.64 -31.19
N SER A 574 -22.67 -34.39 -32.46
CA SER A 574 -24.03 -34.27 -32.99
C SER A 574 -24.76 -33.00 -32.53
N THR A 575 -24.67 -31.97 -33.38
CA THR A 575 -25.79 -31.15 -33.86
C THR A 575 -26.81 -30.70 -32.81
N GLY A 576 -26.53 -29.55 -32.20
CA GLY A 576 -27.46 -28.66 -31.52
C GLY A 576 -26.85 -27.25 -31.50
N GLU A 577 -27.66 -26.25 -31.82
CA GLU A 577 -27.38 -24.82 -31.85
C GLU A 577 -26.32 -24.32 -30.86
N ILE A 578 -25.29 -23.60 -31.33
CA ILE A 578 -24.81 -22.34 -30.74
C ILE A 578 -24.24 -21.52 -31.91
N ALA A 579 -24.91 -20.44 -32.30
CA ALA A 579 -24.26 -19.37 -33.05
C ALA A 579 -23.20 -18.78 -32.11
N ILE A 580 -21.93 -19.08 -32.40
CA ILE A 580 -20.81 -18.37 -31.78
C ILE A 580 -20.87 -16.97 -32.37
N ASP A 581 -21.49 -16.05 -31.63
CA ASP A 581 -21.40 -14.61 -31.89
C ASP A 581 -19.91 -14.26 -31.94
N ASP A 582 -19.49 -13.63 -33.03
CA ASP A 582 -18.12 -13.17 -33.21
C ASP A 582 -17.72 -12.33 -31.98
N ASN A 583 -16.60 -12.71 -31.35
CA ASN A 583 -15.98 -11.96 -30.26
C ASN A 583 -15.55 -10.58 -30.77
N ASP A 584 -16.46 -9.61 -30.71
CA ASP A 584 -16.16 -8.19 -30.82
C ASP A 584 -15.48 -7.73 -29.52
N ASP A 585 -14.42 -6.94 -29.66
CA ASP A 585 -13.71 -6.28 -28.55
C ASP A 585 -14.67 -5.37 -27.77
N GLU A 586 -15.30 -5.90 -26.72
CA GLU A 586 -16.31 -5.18 -25.97
C GLU A 586 -15.71 -4.12 -25.04
N VAL A 587 -16.14 -2.89 -25.25
CA VAL A 587 -15.72 -1.72 -24.48
C VAL A 587 -16.86 -1.25 -23.57
N ILE A 588 -16.53 -1.02 -22.29
CA ILE A 588 -17.44 -0.35 -21.36
C ILE A 588 -17.31 1.16 -21.54
N VAL A 589 -18.45 1.83 -21.71
CA VAL A 589 -18.51 3.26 -21.99
C VAL A 589 -19.41 3.97 -20.96
N PHE A 590 -18.87 4.98 -20.28
CA PHE A 590 -19.60 5.87 -19.40
C PHE A 590 -20.02 7.13 -20.15
N GLU A 591 -21.31 7.45 -20.11
CA GLU A 591 -21.90 8.60 -20.78
C GLU A 591 -22.49 9.58 -19.76
N PRO A 592 -21.78 10.65 -19.38
CA PRO A 592 -22.30 11.67 -18.49
C PRO A 592 -23.40 12.53 -19.14
N ALA A 593 -24.32 13.05 -18.32
CA ALA A 593 -25.31 14.03 -18.78
C ALA A 593 -24.65 15.40 -19.05
N GLY A 594 -24.77 15.88 -20.30
CA GLY A 594 -23.94 16.95 -20.86
C GLY A 594 -24.11 18.36 -20.29
N SER A 595 -25.26 18.69 -19.70
CA SER A 595 -25.57 20.08 -19.31
C SER A 595 -25.01 20.51 -17.93
N HIS A 596 -24.48 19.57 -17.13
CA HIS A 596 -24.18 19.84 -15.72
C HIS A 596 -22.75 19.50 -15.27
N CYS A 597 -22.00 18.71 -16.04
CA CYS A 597 -20.63 18.31 -15.67
C CYS A 597 -19.61 19.38 -16.04
N GLY A 598 -19.09 20.07 -15.03
CA GLY A 598 -18.07 21.10 -15.20
C GLY A 598 -16.66 20.54 -15.38
N ILE A 599 -16.37 19.41 -14.73
CA ILE A 599 -15.01 18.84 -14.67
C ILE A 599 -15.06 17.33 -14.93
N VAL A 600 -14.37 16.89 -15.98
CA VAL A 600 -14.11 15.47 -16.24
C VAL A 600 -12.63 15.18 -15.97
N THR A 601 -12.35 14.28 -15.05
CA THR A 601 -11.00 13.82 -14.70
C THR A 601 -10.78 12.41 -15.22
N THR A 602 -9.65 12.15 -15.86
CA THR A 602 -9.32 10.84 -16.44
C THR A 602 -7.83 10.54 -16.40
N ASN A 603 -7.38 9.35 -16.81
CA ASN A 603 -5.98 9.07 -17.11
C ASN A 603 -5.80 8.64 -18.58
N ILE A 604 -4.55 8.54 -19.04
CA ILE A 604 -4.24 8.16 -20.43
C ILE A 604 -4.86 6.82 -20.80
N ASN A 605 -4.84 5.84 -19.89
CA ASN A 605 -5.38 4.51 -20.15
C ASN A 605 -6.90 4.54 -20.39
N ALA A 606 -7.66 5.24 -19.55
CA ALA A 606 -9.10 5.39 -19.75
C ALA A 606 -9.44 6.15 -21.04
N LEU A 607 -8.60 7.12 -21.44
CA LEU A 607 -8.71 7.79 -22.74
C LEU A 607 -8.47 6.80 -23.88
N GLU A 608 -7.37 6.06 -23.88
CA GLU A 608 -7.06 5.08 -24.93
C GLU A 608 -8.12 3.98 -25.04
N SER A 609 -8.62 3.48 -23.92
CA SER A 609 -9.65 2.43 -23.84
C SER A 609 -11.06 2.90 -24.21
N CYS A 610 -11.26 4.14 -24.68
CA CYS A 610 -12.57 4.66 -25.10
C CYS A 610 -13.65 4.64 -24.01
N MET A 611 -13.28 4.68 -22.74
CA MET A 611 -14.22 4.45 -21.64
C MET A 611 -15.19 5.61 -21.38
N ILE A 612 -14.95 6.76 -22.02
CA ILE A 612 -15.74 7.98 -21.81
C ILE A 612 -16.39 8.38 -23.14
N SER A 613 -17.71 8.51 -23.15
CA SER A 613 -18.48 9.06 -24.27
C SER A 613 -19.06 10.42 -23.88
N LEU A 614 -18.60 11.48 -24.54
CA LEU A 614 -19.08 12.85 -24.30
C LEU A 614 -20.11 13.32 -25.35
N LYS A 615 -20.86 12.40 -25.97
CA LYS A 615 -21.80 12.73 -27.07
C LYS A 615 -22.88 13.75 -26.67
N SER A 616 -23.24 13.77 -25.39
CA SER A 616 -24.21 14.69 -24.81
C SER A 616 -23.67 16.12 -24.62
N PHE A 617 -22.36 16.34 -24.77
CA PHE A 617 -21.71 17.64 -24.56
C PHE A 617 -21.54 18.37 -25.89
N VAL A 618 -21.87 19.66 -25.88
CA VAL A 618 -21.42 20.61 -26.92
C VAL A 618 -20.08 21.24 -26.51
N THR A 619 -19.90 21.49 -25.21
CA THR A 619 -18.71 22.13 -24.67
C THR A 619 -18.39 21.56 -23.30
N LEU A 620 -17.15 21.11 -23.09
CA LEU A 620 -16.63 20.66 -21.80
C LEU A 620 -15.78 21.78 -21.18
N PRO A 621 -16.13 22.33 -20.00
CA PRO A 621 -15.36 23.41 -19.39
C PRO A 621 -13.92 23.01 -19.01
N LEU A 622 -13.73 21.82 -18.42
CA LEU A 622 -12.41 21.37 -18.00
C LEU A 622 -12.26 19.85 -18.17
N LEU A 623 -11.25 19.45 -18.95
CA LEU A 623 -10.73 18.08 -18.97
C LEU A 623 -9.45 18.03 -18.14
N ARG A 624 -9.43 17.18 -17.12
CA ARG A 624 -8.27 16.97 -16.26
C ARG A 624 -7.68 15.59 -16.52
N VAL A 625 -6.38 15.50 -16.79
CA VAL A 625 -5.71 14.22 -17.02
C VAL A 625 -4.68 13.95 -15.93
N LEU A 626 -4.86 12.85 -15.20
CA LEU A 626 -4.02 12.41 -14.10
C LEU A 626 -2.84 11.57 -14.63
N VAL A 627 -1.64 11.92 -14.18
CA VAL A 627 -0.39 11.21 -14.41
C VAL A 627 0.08 10.66 -13.07
N MET A 628 0.23 9.34 -12.97
CA MET A 628 0.80 8.70 -11.79
C MET A 628 2.24 8.29 -12.09
N PRO A 629 3.22 8.66 -11.24
CA PRO A 629 4.61 8.25 -11.39
C PRO A 629 4.78 6.77 -11.05
N GLU A 630 5.52 6.04 -11.88
CA GLU A 630 5.82 4.62 -11.67
C GLU A 630 6.88 4.39 -10.58
N GLU A 631 7.72 5.37 -10.26
CA GLU A 631 8.81 5.19 -9.27
C GLU A 631 8.38 5.56 -7.84
N GLU A 632 8.86 4.78 -6.86
CA GLU A 632 8.63 5.02 -5.43
C GLU A 632 9.46 6.18 -4.84
N LYS A 633 10.53 6.58 -5.54
CA LYS A 633 11.44 7.64 -5.12
C LYS A 633 11.42 8.77 -6.14
N ILE A 634 11.52 10.00 -5.64
CA ILE A 634 11.63 11.21 -6.45
C ILE A 634 13.08 11.32 -6.98
N THR A 635 13.41 10.51 -8.00
CA THR A 635 14.74 10.47 -8.62
C THR A 635 14.76 11.19 -9.98
N GLY A 636 15.94 11.30 -10.61
CA GLY A 636 16.07 11.80 -11.99
C GLY A 636 15.27 10.99 -13.02
N PRO A 637 15.35 9.65 -12.99
CA PRO A 637 14.47 8.77 -13.76
C PRO A 637 12.98 9.06 -13.63
N ALA A 638 12.44 9.23 -12.42
CA ALA A 638 11.04 9.61 -12.19
C ALA A 638 10.62 10.92 -12.89
N VAL A 639 11.52 11.91 -12.95
CA VAL A 639 11.26 13.18 -13.68
C VAL A 639 11.11 12.92 -15.17
N SER A 640 11.96 12.06 -15.75
CA SER A 640 11.92 11.75 -17.17
C SER A 640 10.70 10.92 -17.57
N ASP A 641 10.28 9.97 -16.73
CA ASP A 641 9.06 9.18 -16.94
C ASP A 641 7.82 10.08 -16.95
N VAL A 642 7.61 10.84 -15.86
CA VAL A 642 6.49 11.79 -15.75
C VAL A 642 6.53 12.83 -16.88
N GLY A 643 7.72 13.35 -17.21
CA GLY A 643 7.90 14.31 -18.30
C GLY A 643 7.49 13.76 -19.67
N ASN A 644 7.89 12.53 -20.00
CA ASN A 644 7.48 11.88 -21.25
C ASN A 644 5.97 11.63 -21.29
N ARG A 645 5.38 11.12 -20.20
CA ARG A 645 3.91 10.92 -20.09
C ARG A 645 3.14 12.23 -20.30
N ILE A 646 3.64 13.34 -19.75
CA ILE A 646 3.07 14.67 -19.99
C ILE A 646 3.16 15.02 -21.48
N ILE A 647 4.32 14.87 -22.11
CA ILE A 647 4.51 15.18 -23.55
C ILE A 647 3.56 14.35 -24.42
N ASP A 648 3.40 13.06 -24.12
CA ASP A 648 2.48 12.17 -24.83
C ASP A 648 1.03 12.68 -24.69
N LEU A 649 0.64 13.14 -23.51
CA LEU A 649 -0.66 13.76 -23.27
C LEU A 649 -0.88 15.07 -24.03
N LEU A 650 0.17 15.82 -24.34
CA LEU A 650 0.06 17.05 -25.16
C LEU A 650 -0.17 16.75 -26.62
N HIS A 651 0.41 15.65 -27.11
CA HIS A 651 0.27 15.21 -28.50
C HIS A 651 -0.93 14.27 -28.69
N TYR A 652 -1.68 13.96 -27.62
CA TYR A 652 -2.84 13.09 -27.69
C TYR A 652 -3.93 13.70 -28.60
N PRO A 653 -4.52 12.93 -29.53
CA PRO A 653 -5.48 13.45 -30.51
C PRO A 653 -6.90 13.62 -29.92
N TYR A 654 -7.07 14.55 -28.97
CA TYR A 654 -8.35 14.79 -28.29
C TYR A 654 -9.52 15.07 -29.24
N ARG A 655 -9.28 15.76 -30.36
CA ARG A 655 -10.30 16.05 -31.38
C ARG A 655 -10.78 14.79 -32.12
N MET A 656 -9.90 13.82 -32.33
CA MET A 656 -10.32 12.53 -32.89
C MET A 656 -11.11 11.73 -31.86
N LYS A 657 -10.76 11.87 -30.58
CA LYS A 657 -11.44 11.16 -29.49
C LYS A 657 -12.83 11.71 -29.19
N PHE A 658 -12.98 13.04 -29.21
CA PHE A 658 -14.22 13.76 -28.90
C PHE A 658 -14.58 14.72 -30.04
N PRO A 659 -14.99 14.20 -31.21
CA PRO A 659 -15.14 15.01 -32.43
C PRO A 659 -16.25 16.07 -32.34
N THR A 660 -17.26 15.84 -31.48
CA THR A 660 -18.42 16.72 -31.33
C THR A 660 -18.31 17.68 -30.15
N VAL A 661 -17.19 17.67 -29.41
CA VAL A 661 -17.06 18.39 -28.13
C VAL A 661 -15.95 19.42 -28.20
N TYR A 662 -16.28 20.67 -27.88
CA TYR A 662 -15.29 21.71 -27.67
C TYR A 662 -14.78 21.67 -26.22
N ILE A 663 -13.49 21.38 -26.00
CA ILE A 663 -12.87 21.40 -24.67
C ILE A 663 -12.27 22.78 -24.44
N LYS A 664 -12.74 23.52 -23.43
CA LYS A 664 -12.27 24.88 -23.14
C LYS A 664 -10.87 24.88 -22.52
N HIS A 665 -10.64 24.01 -21.54
CA HIS A 665 -9.38 23.93 -20.80
C HIS A 665 -8.95 22.48 -20.62
N ILE A 666 -7.64 22.23 -20.74
CA ILE A 666 -7.02 20.94 -20.41
C ILE A 666 -6.04 21.15 -19.26
N GLN A 667 -6.12 20.31 -18.24
CA GLN A 667 -5.27 20.39 -17.07
C GLN A 667 -4.60 19.04 -16.83
N ILE A 668 -3.27 19.02 -16.80
CA ILE A 668 -2.53 17.80 -16.43
C ILE A 668 -2.17 17.87 -14.96
N MET A 669 -2.50 16.81 -14.22
CA MET A 669 -2.24 16.68 -12.80
C MET A 669 -1.34 15.48 -12.51
N VAL A 670 -0.18 15.71 -11.89
CA VAL A 670 0.67 14.61 -11.41
C VAL A 670 0.25 14.25 -9.99
N ASP A 671 -0.18 13.01 -9.72
CA ASP A 671 -0.63 12.56 -8.40
C ASP A 671 0.38 11.62 -7.74
N PHE A 672 0.89 11.99 -6.56
CA PHE A 672 1.85 11.20 -5.78
C PHE A 672 1.21 10.34 -4.68
N LYS A 673 -0.13 10.25 -4.61
CA LYS A 673 -0.83 9.59 -3.50
C LYS A 673 -0.58 8.10 -3.35
N ASN A 674 -0.33 7.37 -4.43
CA ASN A 674 -0.26 5.89 -4.39
C ASN A 674 1.03 5.33 -3.79
N LYS A 675 1.94 6.17 -3.30
CA LYS A 675 3.21 5.72 -2.74
C LYS A 675 3.47 6.44 -1.43
N ARG A 676 4.03 5.74 -0.43
CA ARG A 676 4.33 6.20 0.95
C ARG A 676 5.26 7.43 1.07
N ILE A 677 5.42 8.19 -0.02
CA ILE A 677 6.09 9.48 -0.16
C ILE A 677 5.51 10.53 0.82
N THR A 678 4.31 10.32 1.35
CA THR A 678 3.55 11.43 1.94
C THR A 678 3.70 11.69 3.44
N ASN A 679 4.58 10.98 4.15
CA ASN A 679 4.91 11.33 5.53
C ASN A 679 6.37 11.78 5.75
N THR A 680 7.25 11.68 4.75
CA THR A 680 8.69 11.98 4.90
C THR A 680 9.31 12.86 3.82
N VAL A 681 8.67 13.06 2.66
CA VAL A 681 9.20 13.98 1.64
C VAL A 681 8.92 15.41 2.05
N GLY A 682 9.97 16.09 2.54
CA GLY A 682 9.90 17.50 2.91
C GLY A 682 9.48 18.37 1.71
N GLN A 683 8.78 19.46 1.98
CA GLN A 683 8.32 20.44 0.98
C GLN A 683 9.41 20.86 -0.03
N LYS A 684 10.67 20.88 0.40
CA LYS A 684 11.86 21.16 -0.43
C LYS A 684 12.11 20.14 -1.54
N GLU A 685 11.88 18.85 -1.31
CA GLU A 685 12.09 17.79 -2.30
C GLU A 685 11.03 17.83 -3.40
N LYS A 686 9.77 18.12 -3.02
CA LYS A 686 8.68 18.38 -3.96
C LYS A 686 8.97 19.58 -4.86
N GLU A 687 9.46 20.68 -4.29
CA GLU A 687 9.88 21.87 -5.06
C GLU A 687 11.06 21.58 -6.00
N GLN A 688 12.02 20.75 -5.56
CA GLN A 688 13.15 20.37 -6.40
C GLN A 688 12.74 19.47 -7.57
N PHE A 689 11.84 18.50 -7.34
CA PHE A 689 11.25 17.68 -8.41
C PHE A 689 10.59 18.56 -9.46
N LEU A 690 9.82 19.55 -9.02
CA LEU A 690 9.08 20.44 -9.88
C LEU A 690 9.96 21.31 -10.76
N ARG A 691 11.03 21.87 -10.20
CA ARG A 691 12.02 22.60 -11.00
C ARG A 691 12.65 21.70 -12.06
N LYS A 692 13.05 20.49 -11.68
CA LYS A 692 13.62 19.51 -12.62
C LYS A 692 12.64 19.13 -13.73
N LEU A 693 11.37 18.92 -13.39
CA LEU A 693 10.31 18.62 -14.36
C LEU A 693 10.08 19.79 -15.32
N GLY A 694 10.03 21.02 -14.80
CA GLY A 694 9.94 22.22 -15.63
C GLY A 694 11.09 22.33 -16.63
N THR A 695 12.34 22.21 -16.16
CA THR A 695 13.53 22.23 -17.03
C THR A 695 13.52 21.08 -18.05
N TYR A 696 13.04 19.90 -17.66
CA TYR A 696 12.91 18.77 -18.59
C TYR A 696 11.91 19.08 -19.71
N LEU A 697 10.73 19.58 -19.38
CA LEU A 697 9.69 19.93 -20.35
C LEU A 697 10.17 21.07 -21.28
N GLU A 698 10.83 22.09 -20.73
CA GLU A 698 11.45 23.17 -21.52
C GLU A 698 12.49 22.63 -22.49
N SER A 699 13.35 21.71 -22.05
CA SER A 699 14.36 21.06 -22.91
C SER A 699 13.73 20.26 -24.06
N LYS A 700 12.47 19.86 -23.92
CA LYS A 700 11.67 19.15 -24.94
C LYS A 700 10.80 20.10 -25.77
N GLY A 701 10.93 21.42 -25.57
CA GLY A 701 10.19 22.44 -26.32
C GLY A 701 8.80 22.77 -25.76
N CYS A 702 8.47 22.29 -24.56
CA CYS A 702 7.20 22.56 -23.90
C CYS A 702 7.38 23.64 -22.82
N VAL A 703 6.98 24.88 -23.11
CA VAL A 703 6.99 25.98 -22.14
C VAL A 703 5.66 26.02 -21.40
N LEU A 704 5.64 25.50 -20.18
CA LEU A 704 4.39 25.28 -19.43
C LEU A 704 4.47 25.82 -18.01
N PRO A 705 3.45 26.55 -17.53
CA PRO A 705 3.42 26.98 -16.14
C PRO A 705 3.17 25.77 -15.24
N VAL A 706 4.21 25.36 -14.51
CA VAL A 706 4.13 24.29 -13.51
C VAL A 706 3.75 24.90 -12.16
N LEU A 707 2.51 24.70 -11.72
CA LEU A 707 1.98 25.30 -10.49
C LEU A 707 1.97 24.28 -9.34
N THR A 708 2.39 24.74 -8.15
CA THR A 708 2.50 23.95 -6.91
C THR A 708 1.20 23.91 -6.09
N ASN A 709 0.32 24.90 -6.23
CA ASN A 709 -0.95 25.02 -5.51
C ASN A 709 -1.90 25.98 -6.24
N LEU A 710 -3.16 25.59 -6.47
CA LEU A 710 -4.22 26.52 -6.84
C LEU A 710 -5.37 26.38 -5.84
N GLY A 711 -5.60 27.45 -5.08
CA GLY A 711 -6.92 27.74 -4.54
C GLY A 711 -7.79 28.22 -5.68
N LEU A 712 -8.67 27.34 -6.16
CA LEU A 712 -9.91 27.64 -6.88
C LEU A 712 -10.80 26.39 -6.73
N ASP A 713 -11.83 26.56 -5.90
CA ASP A 713 -12.92 25.66 -5.51
C ASP A 713 -12.57 24.25 -5.01
N GLN A 714 -12.46 24.20 -3.68
CA GLN A 714 -12.42 23.01 -2.85
C GLN A 714 -13.73 22.22 -2.93
N THR A 715 -13.69 20.99 -3.43
CA THR A 715 -14.66 19.94 -3.03
C THR A 715 -14.06 18.55 -2.81
N SER A 716 -12.74 18.37 -2.88
CA SER A 716 -12.11 17.14 -2.35
C SER A 716 -10.83 17.46 -1.60
N SER A 717 -10.68 16.90 -0.41
CA SER A 717 -9.50 16.94 0.48
C SER A 717 -8.24 16.27 -0.12
N LYS A 718 -8.23 16.00 -1.43
CA LYS A 718 -7.25 15.18 -2.15
C LYS A 718 -6.26 16.01 -3.01
N VAL A 719 -6.17 17.33 -2.89
CA VAL A 719 -5.44 18.20 -3.87
C VAL A 719 -4.08 18.75 -3.38
N GLU A 720 -3.69 18.58 -2.10
CA GLU A 720 -2.40 19.12 -1.59
C GLU A 720 -1.13 18.47 -2.19
N LYS A 721 -1.29 17.37 -2.94
CA LYS A 721 -0.19 16.50 -3.38
C LYS A 721 0.00 16.44 -4.89
N SER A 722 -0.51 17.41 -5.64
CA SER A 722 -0.47 17.41 -7.09
C SER A 722 0.29 18.57 -7.72
N VAL A 723 0.82 18.33 -8.91
CA VAL A 723 1.49 19.32 -9.77
C VAL A 723 0.57 19.62 -10.93
N LEU A 724 0.40 20.90 -11.25
CA LEU A 724 -0.63 21.36 -12.15
C LEU A 724 -0.01 22.04 -13.36
N ILE A 725 -0.44 21.61 -14.55
CA ILE A 725 -0.02 22.18 -15.83
C ILE A 725 -1.29 22.58 -16.58
N ASN A 726 -1.48 23.89 -16.79
CA ASN A 726 -2.66 24.45 -17.44
C ASN A 726 -2.44 24.72 -18.93
N PHE A 727 -3.45 24.41 -19.73
CA PHE A 727 -3.56 24.66 -21.18
C PHE A 727 -4.86 25.38 -21.52
#